data_AF-A0A9P5N2B3-F1
#
_entry.id   AF-A0A9P5N2B3-F1
#
_cell.length_a   1.000
_cell.length_b   1.000
_cell.length_c   1.000
_cell.angle_alpha   90.00
_cell.angle_beta   90.00
_cell.angle_gamma   90.00
#
_symmetry.space_group_name_H-M   'P 1'
#
loop_
_entity.id
_entity.type
_entity.pdbx_description
1 polymer ?
#
loop_
_entity_poly.entity_id
_entity_poly.type
_entity_poly.pdbx_seq_one_letter_code
_entity_poly.pdbx_strand_id
1 'polypeptide(L)'
;MCFDATADFIGTASMDGQVFIHSISGSESYVFDMKRPLRSLALEPNFAKRGSRAVICGGMAGTLVMYEKGWLGHKETVLHRGEGPIWHIRWRGSLIAWANDLGVKIYDTTSQTRITYIERRPDSPRPDLFKCTLHWQDDSTLLIAWADTIKVARMRARPRTSTSSSSANLPPFMVEITAVFELDCMIAGVLPLSSVMTNLNLPVSTHTRNASTSSTSSSVPAPTSLLVLAYTPADTSFFHEATEDRAIQARKTAERPELRIISRAGEELSTDALSVTGFQSWGCNDYTLAEFDQDGTGKTKGYLVLSPKDVVIVRPRDRKDHIAWLVERKRYEEALGQIEIMESEGTETIDATEIGQRYIEHLVGEGDFTKAAKLFSKVCGQDTKRWEDWIFVFAQKQELQAIIPYIPTDRPRLGHLVYEMILAHFLANDRQALQRTIHDWPKDIYDISAVIVAIQSELDRYVPSSSRTTLSMPAAPDTIILMECLAELYTANRQPAKALPFFIRLRRPNVFELIREHNLFTAVQDQALLLVEFDHELMSKEKSADLNERGVAITLLVDHIHSIPIARVVQQLRSRSRFLFLYLDALFEKDAHLISDFADTLVELYAEHAPAKLIDFLRASSYYSLEAAYRICTERDLVPVMVFLLGRMGDNKKALYLIIERLGDVNRAIDFAKDQNDHDLWEDLLKYSETRPPFIRGLLENVGAEINPIRLIRRIKNGLEIPGLKPALIKILQDFHLQISLLEGCQAILHGDSSDLAQRLHRDQTSGFLVTSKTLCPICDLPLQESPSSVVLLFLCRHAVHARHVDCGDELPPPPDPVVASVTFGGRSNRGISNRIAYTAMVRAKLRQGCPVCNEEGQRT
;
A
#
# COMPACT_ATOMS: atom_id res chain seq x y z
N MET A 1 -15.33 66.80 27.42
CA MET A 1 -14.33 65.98 28.13
C MET A 1 -12.99 66.11 27.43
N CYS A 2 -11.90 66.11 28.17
CA CYS A 2 -10.53 66.07 27.65
C CYS A 2 -9.63 65.30 28.63
N PHE A 3 -8.48 64.86 28.16
CA PHE A 3 -7.44 64.23 28.96
C PHE A 3 -6.17 65.07 28.90
N ASP A 4 -5.31 64.95 29.90
CA ASP A 4 -3.95 65.46 29.79
C ASP A 4 -3.09 64.55 28.89
N ALA A 5 -1.88 65.00 28.56
CA ALA A 5 -1.03 64.30 27.59
C ALA A 5 -0.59 62.89 28.04
N THR A 6 -0.61 62.61 29.35
CA THR A 6 -0.29 61.28 29.90
C THR A 6 -1.53 60.42 30.16
N ALA A 7 -2.74 60.96 29.89
CA ALA A 7 -4.02 60.36 30.24
C ALA A 7 -4.18 60.00 31.73
N ASP A 8 -3.43 60.68 32.62
CA ASP A 8 -3.53 60.51 34.07
C ASP A 8 -4.63 61.38 34.67
N PHE A 9 -4.96 62.50 34.02
CA PHE A 9 -6.02 63.40 34.44
C PHE A 9 -7.09 63.53 33.38
N ILE A 10 -8.35 63.50 33.83
CA ILE A 10 -9.53 63.72 33.01
C ILE A 10 -10.22 65.00 33.43
N GLY A 11 -10.57 65.82 32.46
CA GLY A 11 -11.32 67.05 32.63
C GLY A 11 -12.69 66.97 31.95
N THR A 12 -13.74 67.39 32.64
CA THR A 12 -15.09 67.49 32.11
C THR A 12 -15.65 68.88 32.36
N ALA A 13 -16.48 69.36 31.44
CA ALA A 13 -17.18 70.63 31.54
C ALA A 13 -18.62 70.38 31.15
N SER A 14 -19.53 71.02 31.87
CA SER A 14 -20.97 70.87 31.71
C SER A 14 -21.64 72.21 31.38
N MET A 15 -22.83 72.10 30.78
CA MET A 15 -23.67 73.26 30.42
C MET A 15 -24.25 73.98 31.65
N ASP A 16 -24.23 73.35 32.82
CA ASP A 16 -24.52 74.01 34.10
C ASP A 16 -23.39 74.93 34.59
N GLY A 17 -22.21 74.89 33.93
CA GLY A 17 -21.05 75.69 34.26
C GLY A 17 -20.05 75.04 35.20
N GLN A 18 -20.25 73.77 35.58
CA GLN A 18 -19.29 73.01 36.38
C GLN A 18 -18.15 72.47 35.52
N VAL A 19 -16.93 72.58 36.04
CA VAL A 19 -15.73 71.90 35.54
C VAL A 19 -15.22 70.96 36.61
N PHE A 20 -15.06 69.69 36.26
CA PHE A 20 -14.43 68.69 37.12
C PHE A 20 -13.13 68.23 36.48
N ILE A 21 -12.07 68.19 37.26
CA ILE A 21 -10.78 67.62 36.87
C ILE A 21 -10.43 66.57 37.90
N HIS A 22 -10.22 65.34 37.46
CA HIS A 22 -9.99 64.21 38.33
C HIS A 22 -8.75 63.44 37.88
N SER A 23 -7.93 63.01 38.83
CA SER A 23 -6.88 62.04 38.56
C SER A 23 -7.51 60.67 38.40
N ILE A 24 -7.12 59.94 37.36
CA ILE A 24 -7.56 58.56 37.12
C ILE A 24 -6.77 57.58 37.99
N SER A 25 -5.49 57.87 38.21
CA SER A 25 -4.55 57.02 38.98
C SER A 25 -4.48 57.37 40.47
N GLY A 26 -4.98 58.54 40.89
CA GLY A 26 -4.93 59.02 42.27
C GLY A 26 -6.26 59.60 42.76
N SER A 27 -6.25 60.18 43.97
CA SER A 27 -7.44 60.79 44.59
C SER A 27 -7.57 62.29 44.36
N GLU A 28 -6.62 62.91 43.64
CA GLU A 28 -6.64 64.35 43.39
C GLU A 28 -7.86 64.73 42.52
N SER A 29 -8.60 65.76 42.95
CA SER A 29 -9.73 66.32 42.20
C SER A 29 -9.83 67.84 42.37
N TYR A 30 -10.30 68.51 41.32
CA TYR A 30 -10.55 69.94 41.28
C TYR A 30 -11.96 70.16 40.73
N VAL A 31 -12.73 71.01 41.41
CA VAL A 31 -14.08 71.38 40.99
C VAL A 31 -14.16 72.89 40.90
N PHE A 32 -14.61 73.39 39.76
CA PHE A 32 -14.79 74.82 39.53
C PHE A 32 -16.24 75.07 39.10
N ASP A 33 -16.89 76.06 39.71
CA ASP A 33 -18.16 76.60 39.23
C ASP A 33 -17.90 77.90 38.47
N MET A 34 -18.04 77.85 37.15
CA MET A 34 -17.80 78.99 36.28
C MET A 34 -19.02 79.91 36.14
N LYS A 35 -20.17 79.54 36.75
CA LYS A 35 -21.44 80.30 36.76
C LYS A 35 -21.96 80.66 35.36
N ARG A 36 -21.53 79.92 34.35
CA ARG A 36 -21.89 80.14 32.95
C ARG A 36 -21.80 78.83 32.17
N PRO A 37 -22.65 78.58 31.18
CA PRO A 37 -22.61 77.35 30.41
C PRO A 37 -21.28 77.13 29.68
N LEU A 38 -20.62 76.01 29.98
CA LEU A 38 -19.37 75.62 29.36
C LEU A 38 -19.59 74.51 28.34
N ARG A 39 -18.83 74.57 27.25
CA ARG A 39 -18.95 73.62 26.13
C ARG A 39 -17.64 72.88 25.88
N SER A 40 -16.52 73.55 26.13
CA SER A 40 -15.19 73.01 25.85
C SER A 40 -14.20 73.34 26.95
N LEU A 41 -13.25 72.43 27.16
CA LEU A 41 -12.09 72.65 28.02
C LEU A 41 -10.85 71.94 27.44
N ALA A 42 -9.67 72.35 27.87
CA ALA A 42 -8.42 71.62 27.66
C ALA A 42 -7.52 71.77 28.90
N LEU A 43 -6.75 70.72 29.20
CA LEU A 43 -5.76 70.71 30.28
C LEU A 43 -4.38 71.05 29.72
N GLU A 44 -3.54 71.65 30.54
CA GLU A 44 -2.12 71.84 30.24
C GLU A 44 -1.44 70.49 29.96
N PRO A 45 -0.60 70.38 28.92
CA PRO A 45 0.17 69.17 28.66
C PRO A 45 1.06 68.79 29.85
N ASN A 46 1.00 67.53 30.26
CA ASN A 46 1.60 67.03 31.51
C ASN A 46 1.07 67.77 32.76
N PHE A 47 -0.26 67.92 32.84
CA PHE A 47 -0.97 68.63 33.90
C PHE A 47 -0.47 68.27 35.30
N ALA A 48 -0.26 66.97 35.55
CA ALA A 48 0.23 66.45 36.83
C ALA A 48 1.63 66.98 37.22
N LYS A 49 2.51 67.17 36.24
CA LYS A 49 3.94 67.49 36.42
C LYS A 49 4.22 69.00 36.41
N ARG A 50 3.28 69.81 35.93
CA ARG A 50 3.41 71.27 35.83
C ARG A 50 2.93 71.93 37.11
N GLY A 51 3.74 72.84 37.68
CA GLY A 51 3.37 73.58 38.90
C GLY A 51 2.16 74.51 38.69
N SER A 52 1.98 75.01 37.47
CA SER A 52 0.84 75.83 37.02
C SER A 52 -0.48 75.07 37.01
N ARG A 53 -0.47 73.74 36.79
CA ARG A 53 -1.69 72.91 36.64
C ARG A 53 -2.79 73.65 35.88
N ALA A 54 -2.43 74.18 34.71
CA ALA A 54 -3.27 75.15 34.04
C ALA A 54 -4.43 74.48 33.31
N VAL A 55 -5.57 75.16 33.28
CA VAL A 55 -6.82 74.69 32.66
C VAL A 55 -7.37 75.82 31.82
N ILE A 56 -7.80 75.53 30.61
CA ILE A 56 -8.50 76.50 29.79
C ILE A 56 -9.92 76.02 29.49
N CYS A 57 -10.91 76.90 29.64
CA CYS A 57 -12.29 76.57 29.34
C CYS A 57 -13.03 77.73 28.67
N GLY A 58 -14.08 77.36 27.94
CA GLY A 58 -14.95 78.28 27.21
C GLY A 58 -16.29 77.62 26.88
N GLY A 59 -17.28 78.44 26.53
CA GLY A 59 -18.62 77.96 26.18
C GLY A 59 -19.50 79.06 25.62
N MET A 60 -20.78 79.05 25.98
CA MET A 60 -21.81 79.87 25.33
C MET A 60 -21.63 81.38 25.54
N ALA A 61 -20.95 81.80 26.60
CA ALA A 61 -20.69 83.21 26.89
C ALA A 61 -19.62 83.85 25.97
N GLY A 62 -19.03 83.08 25.05
CA GLY A 62 -17.99 83.56 24.12
C GLY A 62 -16.74 84.11 24.79
N THR A 63 -16.47 83.69 26.02
CA THR A 63 -15.26 84.05 26.77
C THR A 63 -14.40 82.81 26.97
N LEU A 64 -13.11 82.93 26.66
CA LEU A 64 -12.10 81.89 26.86
C LEU A 64 -11.20 82.31 28.03
N VAL A 65 -11.16 81.50 29.09
CA VAL A 65 -10.42 81.82 30.31
C VAL A 65 -9.46 80.69 30.64
N MET A 66 -8.21 81.07 30.92
CA MET A 66 -7.17 80.18 31.43
C MET A 66 -7.05 80.38 32.94
N TYR A 67 -7.06 79.28 33.68
CA TYR A 67 -6.95 79.17 35.12
C TYR A 67 -5.60 78.54 35.45
N GLU A 68 -4.76 79.23 36.19
CA GLU A 68 -3.44 78.74 36.61
C GLU A 68 -3.37 78.66 38.13
N LYS A 69 -2.84 77.57 38.68
CA LYS A 69 -2.59 77.43 40.11
C LYS A 69 -1.53 78.43 40.56
N GLY A 70 -1.93 79.35 41.42
CA GLY A 70 -1.06 80.27 42.15
C GLY A 70 -0.97 79.92 43.64
N TRP A 71 -0.26 80.76 44.39
CA TRP A 71 -0.09 80.59 45.84
C TRP A 71 -1.35 80.93 46.67
N LEU A 72 -2.23 81.80 46.14
CA LEU A 72 -3.49 82.24 46.76
C LEU A 72 -4.72 81.79 45.93
N GLY A 73 -4.73 80.53 45.50
CA GLY A 73 -5.79 79.99 44.64
C GLY A 73 -5.46 80.08 43.15
N HIS A 74 -6.48 80.10 42.29
CA HIS A 74 -6.29 80.06 40.84
C HIS A 74 -6.29 81.48 40.27
N LYS A 75 -5.24 81.83 39.51
CA LYS A 75 -5.15 83.06 38.73
C LYS A 75 -5.96 82.87 37.44
N GLU A 76 -6.88 83.78 37.19
CA GLU A 76 -7.70 83.79 35.98
C GLU A 76 -7.12 84.76 34.94
N THR A 77 -6.90 84.29 33.72
CA THR A 77 -6.46 85.10 32.58
C THR A 77 -7.45 84.94 31.43
N VAL A 78 -8.13 86.04 31.05
CA VAL A 78 -9.03 86.05 29.90
C VAL A 78 -8.22 86.14 28.62
N LEU A 79 -8.18 85.07 27.82
CA LEU A 79 -7.44 85.03 26.56
C LEU A 79 -8.25 85.55 25.38
N HIS A 80 -9.59 85.43 25.45
CA HIS A 80 -10.50 85.90 24.41
C HIS A 80 -11.87 86.25 24.98
N ARG A 81 -12.53 87.26 24.40
CA ARG A 81 -13.92 87.65 24.73
C ARG A 81 -14.64 88.14 23.48
N GLY A 82 -15.87 87.68 23.27
CA GLY A 82 -16.73 88.06 22.14
C GLY A 82 -16.60 87.08 20.96
N GLU A 83 -17.21 87.42 19.82
CA GLU A 83 -17.19 86.60 18.58
C GLU A 83 -17.90 85.24 18.66
N GLY A 84 -18.93 85.16 19.52
CA GLY A 84 -19.79 83.97 19.65
C GLY A 84 -19.27 82.88 20.59
N PRO A 85 -20.01 81.77 20.77
CA PRO A 85 -19.64 80.66 21.64
C PRO A 85 -18.27 80.06 21.32
N ILE A 86 -17.59 79.52 22.34
CA ILE A 86 -16.37 78.72 22.15
C ILE A 86 -16.78 77.26 21.92
N TRP A 87 -16.64 76.79 20.68
CA TRP A 87 -17.10 75.46 20.25
C TRP A 87 -16.13 74.35 20.63
N HIS A 88 -14.83 74.59 20.49
CA HIS A 88 -13.82 73.56 20.66
C HIS A 88 -12.47 74.16 21.05
N ILE A 89 -11.75 73.48 21.95
CA ILE A 89 -10.43 73.88 22.45
C ILE A 89 -9.51 72.65 22.41
N ARG A 90 -8.27 72.84 21.94
CA ARG A 90 -7.20 71.84 22.00
C ARG A 90 -5.88 72.48 22.39
N TRP A 91 -5.21 71.86 23.35
CA TRP A 91 -3.91 72.28 23.83
C TRP A 91 -2.86 71.20 23.53
N ARG A 92 -1.77 71.59 22.86
CA ARG A 92 -0.60 70.73 22.62
C ARG A 92 0.69 71.52 22.77
N GLY A 93 1.65 71.01 23.55
CA GLY A 93 2.87 71.75 23.89
C GLY A 93 2.55 73.13 24.49
N SER A 94 3.13 74.19 23.94
CA SER A 94 2.79 75.57 24.31
C SER A 94 1.63 76.18 23.53
N LEU A 95 1.01 75.42 22.61
CA LEU A 95 0.03 75.94 21.67
C LEU A 95 -1.39 75.60 22.11
N ILE A 96 -2.23 76.63 22.16
CA ILE A 96 -3.66 76.52 22.42
C ILE A 96 -4.40 76.95 21.16
N ALA A 97 -5.20 76.05 20.59
CA ALA A 97 -6.10 76.34 19.50
C ALA A 97 -7.56 76.32 19.98
N TRP A 98 -8.35 77.30 19.57
CA TRP A 98 -9.80 77.31 19.83
C TRP A 98 -10.60 77.81 18.64
N ALA A 99 -11.84 77.34 18.54
CA ALA A 99 -12.80 77.74 17.52
C ALA A 99 -13.98 78.50 18.15
N ASN A 100 -14.40 79.61 17.54
CA ASN A 100 -15.61 80.37 17.87
C ASN A 100 -16.52 80.52 16.65
N ASP A 101 -17.46 81.48 16.58
CA ASP A 101 -18.37 81.57 15.41
C ASP A 101 -17.67 82.09 14.14
N LEU A 102 -16.61 82.89 14.32
CA LEU A 102 -15.91 83.58 13.22
C LEU A 102 -14.73 82.78 12.67
N GLY A 103 -14.06 81.97 13.50
CA GLY A 103 -12.91 81.20 13.03
C GLY A 103 -12.11 80.52 14.13
N VAL A 104 -10.94 80.00 13.75
CA VAL A 104 -9.98 79.35 14.64
C VAL A 104 -8.85 80.31 14.98
N LYS A 105 -8.44 80.34 16.24
CA LYS A 105 -7.30 81.14 16.71
C LYS A 105 -6.29 80.23 17.40
N ILE A 106 -5.02 80.60 17.31
CA ILE A 106 -3.92 79.89 17.96
C ILE A 106 -3.15 80.87 18.84
N TYR A 107 -2.91 80.48 20.08
CA TYR A 107 -2.17 81.24 21.09
C TYR A 107 -0.99 80.42 21.58
N ASP A 108 0.16 81.06 21.74
CA ASP A 108 1.34 80.45 22.34
C ASP A 108 1.48 80.93 23.79
N THR A 109 1.43 79.99 24.72
CA THR A 109 1.53 80.27 26.16
C THR A 109 2.92 80.71 26.59
N THR A 110 3.96 80.39 25.81
CA THR A 110 5.34 80.77 26.12
C THR A 110 5.59 82.25 25.84
N SER A 111 5.24 82.72 24.63
CA SER A 111 5.33 84.13 24.27
C SER A 111 4.15 84.97 24.77
N GLN A 112 3.09 84.31 25.24
CA GLN A 112 1.83 84.94 25.62
C GLN A 112 1.18 85.76 24.48
N THR A 113 1.41 85.37 23.23
CA THR A 113 0.88 86.07 22.05
C THR A 113 -0.07 85.19 21.24
N ARG A 114 -1.08 85.84 20.64
CA ARG A 114 -1.91 85.21 19.62
C ARG A 114 -1.12 85.13 18.31
N ILE A 115 -0.91 83.92 17.82
CA ILE A 115 -0.11 83.64 16.62
C ILE A 115 -0.87 83.97 15.35
N THR A 116 -2.11 83.49 15.22
CA THR A 116 -2.90 83.63 13.99
C THR A 116 -4.41 83.62 14.24
N TYR A 117 -5.15 84.07 13.23
CA TYR A 117 -6.59 83.92 13.08
C TYR A 117 -6.86 83.29 11.71
N ILE A 118 -7.54 82.15 11.71
CA ILE A 118 -7.94 81.39 10.52
C ILE A 118 -9.45 81.54 10.40
N GLU A 119 -9.89 82.30 9.41
CA GLU A 119 -11.30 82.62 9.20
C GLU A 119 -12.12 81.38 8.78
N ARG A 120 -13.36 81.30 9.27
CA ARG A 120 -14.38 80.36 8.77
C ARG A 120 -14.84 80.81 7.38
N ARG A 121 -15.21 79.87 6.50
CA ARG A 121 -15.70 80.27 5.17
C ARG A 121 -17.02 81.03 5.31
N PRO A 122 -17.24 82.12 4.54
CA PRO A 122 -18.47 82.93 4.63
C PRO A 122 -19.75 82.12 4.39
N ASP A 123 -19.73 81.17 3.44
CA ASP A 123 -20.91 80.38 3.06
C ASP A 123 -21.09 79.10 3.90
N SER A 124 -20.30 78.91 4.95
CA SER A 124 -20.42 77.71 5.79
C SER A 124 -21.74 77.70 6.58
N PRO A 125 -22.38 76.53 6.76
CA PRO A 125 -23.58 76.39 7.58
C PRO A 125 -23.28 76.73 9.04
N ARG A 126 -24.32 77.07 9.81
CA ARG A 126 -24.16 77.63 11.16
C ARG A 126 -23.29 76.74 12.09
N PRO A 127 -22.42 77.32 12.93
CA PRO A 127 -21.49 76.56 13.78
C PRO A 127 -22.16 75.67 14.82
N ASP A 128 -23.38 76.00 15.23
CA ASP A 128 -24.15 75.23 16.20
C ASP A 128 -24.74 73.94 15.60
N LEU A 129 -24.96 73.91 14.28
CA LEU A 129 -25.42 72.73 13.54
C LEU A 129 -24.26 71.79 13.20
N PHE A 130 -23.11 72.35 12.80
CA PHE A 130 -21.91 71.61 12.43
C PHE A 130 -20.68 72.20 13.14
N LYS A 131 -20.36 71.63 14.31
CA LYS A 131 -19.31 72.13 15.19
C LYS A 131 -17.93 71.95 14.55
N CYS A 132 -17.02 72.88 14.81
CA CYS A 132 -15.62 72.71 14.46
C CYS A 132 -14.98 71.59 15.31
N THR A 133 -14.22 70.72 14.66
CA THR A 133 -13.36 69.73 15.30
C THR A 133 -11.90 70.08 15.05
N LEU A 134 -11.16 70.26 16.15
CA LEU A 134 -9.72 70.54 16.12
C LEU A 134 -8.95 69.29 16.56
N HIS A 135 -7.90 68.94 15.84
CA HIS A 135 -7.01 67.84 16.22
C HIS A 135 -5.55 68.15 15.88
N TRP A 136 -4.65 67.97 16.84
CA TRP A 136 -3.22 68.13 16.61
C TRP A 136 -2.62 66.83 16.11
N GLN A 137 -2.31 66.76 14.82
CA GLN A 137 -1.66 65.59 14.21
C GLN A 137 -0.26 65.37 14.77
N ASP A 138 0.49 66.45 14.97
CA ASP A 138 1.82 66.47 15.58
C ASP A 138 2.04 67.81 16.31
N ASP A 139 3.24 68.04 16.86
CA ASP A 139 3.57 69.24 17.63
C ASP A 139 3.55 70.54 16.80
N SER A 140 3.44 70.42 15.47
CA SER A 140 3.52 71.51 14.50
C SER A 140 2.43 71.49 13.44
N THR A 141 1.44 70.60 13.51
CA THR A 141 0.38 70.46 12.50
C THR A 141 -0.99 70.32 13.17
N LEU A 142 -1.88 71.27 12.89
CA LEU A 142 -3.26 71.32 13.36
C LEU A 142 -4.22 71.01 12.20
N LEU A 143 -5.06 70.00 12.40
CA LEU A 143 -6.20 69.69 11.55
C LEU A 143 -7.41 70.48 12.05
N ILE A 144 -8.02 71.23 11.14
CA ILE A 144 -9.22 72.03 11.39
C ILE A 144 -10.31 71.47 10.48
N ALA A 145 -11.20 70.63 11.03
CA ALA A 145 -12.41 70.21 10.34
C ALA A 145 -13.58 71.10 10.76
N TRP A 146 -14.30 71.65 9.80
CA TRP A 146 -15.47 72.47 10.07
C TRP A 146 -16.46 72.38 8.92
N ALA A 147 -17.69 71.98 9.25
CA ALA A 147 -18.73 71.66 8.28
C ALA A 147 -18.17 70.63 7.27
N ASP A 148 -18.11 71.00 6.01
CA ASP A 148 -17.68 70.23 4.84
C ASP A 148 -16.18 70.38 4.52
N THR A 149 -15.42 71.07 5.38
CA THR A 149 -14.07 71.54 5.03
C THR A 149 -13.02 71.07 6.02
N ILE A 150 -11.84 70.69 5.53
CA ILE A 150 -10.67 70.38 6.35
C ILE A 150 -9.52 71.30 5.93
N LYS A 151 -9.00 72.10 6.86
CA LYS A 151 -7.78 72.90 6.67
C LYS A 151 -6.64 72.27 7.46
N VAL A 152 -5.49 72.06 6.81
CA VAL A 152 -4.25 71.62 7.46
C VAL A 152 -3.37 72.84 7.71
N ALA A 153 -3.29 73.27 8.96
CA ALA A 153 -2.50 74.40 9.39
C ALA A 153 -1.17 73.92 9.97
N ARG A 154 -0.04 74.36 9.40
CA ARG A 154 1.31 74.03 9.86
C ARG A 154 1.98 75.24 10.52
N MET A 155 2.53 75.01 11.70
CA MET A 155 3.22 76.00 12.50
C MET A 155 4.70 75.98 12.14
N ARG A 156 5.23 77.12 11.71
CA ARG A 156 6.65 77.30 11.40
C ARG A 156 7.23 78.41 12.27
N ALA A 157 8.48 78.24 12.73
CA ALA A 157 9.19 79.31 13.41
C ALA A 157 9.40 80.49 12.44
N ARG A 158 9.17 81.71 12.91
CA ARG A 158 9.38 82.91 12.11
C ARG A 158 10.89 83.15 11.92
N PRO A 159 11.39 83.35 10.68
CA PRO A 159 12.79 83.67 10.46
C PRO A 159 13.19 84.97 11.18
N ARG A 160 14.30 84.97 11.92
CA ARG A 160 14.84 86.18 12.54
C ARG A 160 15.64 86.97 11.50
N THR A 161 15.11 88.09 11.00
CA THR A 161 15.87 89.03 10.16
C THR A 161 16.59 90.05 11.05
N SER A 162 17.89 90.26 10.84
CA SER A 162 18.78 91.00 11.75
C SER A 162 18.73 92.54 11.62
N THR A 163 17.80 93.12 10.85
CA THR A 163 17.91 94.53 10.44
C THR A 163 16.64 95.40 10.58
N SER A 164 15.61 94.99 11.31
CA SER A 164 14.50 95.92 11.63
C SER A 164 13.92 95.77 13.03
N SER A 165 13.85 96.90 13.74
CA SER A 165 13.17 97.08 15.04
C SER A 165 11.66 96.79 15.00
N SER A 166 11.08 96.59 13.82
CA SER A 166 9.68 96.21 13.60
C SER A 166 9.37 94.73 13.85
N SER A 167 10.39 93.85 13.94
CA SER A 167 10.20 92.41 14.15
C SER A 167 10.01 92.01 15.63
N ALA A 168 10.32 92.90 16.58
CA ALA A 168 10.28 92.61 18.02
C ALA A 168 8.87 92.36 18.58
N ASN A 169 7.82 92.86 17.90
CA ASN A 169 6.42 92.75 18.33
C ASN A 169 5.63 91.66 17.58
N LEU A 170 6.27 90.87 16.72
CA LEU A 170 5.59 89.81 15.97
C LEU A 170 5.63 88.47 16.72
N PRO A 171 4.59 87.63 16.62
CA PRO A 171 4.60 86.30 17.22
C PRO A 171 5.76 85.42 16.72
N PRO A 172 6.32 84.55 17.58
CA PRO A 172 7.49 83.72 17.26
C PRO A 172 7.20 82.66 16.19
N PHE A 173 5.93 82.30 16.01
CA PHE A 173 5.48 81.37 14.99
C PHE A 173 4.71 82.10 13.88
N MET A 174 4.73 81.53 12.68
CA MET A 174 3.82 81.82 11.59
C MET A 174 3.06 80.55 11.23
N VAL A 175 1.83 80.70 10.76
CA VAL A 175 0.98 79.56 10.37
C VAL A 175 0.80 79.58 8.86
N GLU A 176 1.05 78.45 8.23
CA GLU A 176 0.86 78.21 6.81
C GLU A 176 -0.25 77.18 6.63
N ILE A 177 -1.25 77.47 5.80
CA ILE A 177 -2.26 76.49 5.41
C ILE A 177 -1.69 75.65 4.26
N THR A 178 -1.30 74.41 4.54
CA THR A 178 -0.63 73.55 3.57
C THR A 178 -1.59 72.78 2.67
N ALA A 179 -2.84 72.61 3.10
CA ALA A 179 -3.90 71.96 2.33
C ALA A 179 -5.28 72.43 2.80
N VAL A 180 -6.23 72.45 1.87
CA VAL A 180 -7.66 72.65 2.12
C VAL A 180 -8.42 71.59 1.34
N PHE A 181 -9.19 70.77 2.03
CA PHE A 181 -10.07 69.76 1.46
C PHE A 181 -11.52 70.20 1.62
N GLU A 182 -12.31 70.01 0.58
CA GLU A 182 -13.76 70.21 0.57
C GLU A 182 -14.40 68.88 0.23
N LEU A 183 -15.33 68.45 1.07
CA LEU A 183 -15.97 67.16 0.98
C LEU A 183 -17.44 67.35 0.62
N ASP A 184 -18.04 66.32 0.03
CA ASP A 184 -19.47 66.23 -0.27
C ASP A 184 -20.33 65.88 0.96
N CYS A 185 -19.74 65.90 2.16
CA CYS A 185 -20.37 65.53 3.41
C CYS A 185 -19.96 66.46 4.56
N MET A 186 -20.75 66.48 5.64
CA MET A 186 -20.43 67.23 6.85
C MET A 186 -19.55 66.39 7.78
N ILE A 187 -18.58 67.03 8.43
CA ILE A 187 -17.55 66.33 9.20
C ILE A 187 -17.89 66.37 10.69
N ALA A 188 -18.15 65.20 11.26
CA ALA A 188 -18.34 65.02 12.69
C ALA A 188 -17.01 64.85 13.45
N GLY A 189 -15.95 64.41 12.76
CA GLY A 189 -14.62 64.26 13.33
C GLY A 189 -13.55 63.93 12.29
N VAL A 190 -12.30 64.31 12.60
CA VAL A 190 -11.12 64.06 11.75
C VAL A 190 -9.94 63.60 12.59
N LEU A 191 -9.23 62.58 12.13
CA LEU A 191 -8.00 62.08 12.74
C LEU A 191 -6.97 61.67 11.66
N PRO A 192 -5.67 61.74 11.94
CA PRO A 192 -4.65 61.19 11.05
C PRO A 192 -4.65 59.65 11.07
N LEU A 193 -4.53 59.02 9.90
CA LEU A 193 -4.35 57.59 9.76
C LEU A 193 -2.85 57.23 9.90
N SER A 194 -2.50 56.35 10.85
CA SER A 194 -1.10 55.98 11.12
C SER A 194 -0.46 55.21 9.95
N SER A 195 0.76 55.60 9.56
CA SER A 195 1.52 55.05 8.42
C SER A 195 1.86 53.54 8.50
N VAL A 196 1.84 52.93 9.69
CA VAL A 196 2.00 51.47 9.83
C VAL A 196 0.83 50.71 9.16
N MET A 197 -0.34 51.35 9.05
CA MET A 197 -1.53 50.77 8.42
C MET A 197 -1.48 50.74 6.88
N THR A 198 -0.64 51.56 6.24
CA THR A 198 -0.56 51.63 4.77
C THR A 198 0.39 50.60 4.14
N ASN A 199 1.33 50.03 4.89
CA ASN A 199 2.32 49.09 4.35
C ASN A 199 1.82 47.64 4.21
N LEU A 200 0.59 47.34 4.67
CA LEU A 200 0.01 45.99 4.60
C LEU A 200 -0.83 45.73 3.33
N ASN A 201 -1.10 46.75 2.50
CA ASN A 201 -2.07 46.68 1.39
C ASN A 201 -1.49 47.00 -0.02
N LEU A 202 -0.18 46.91 -0.25
CA LEU A 202 0.30 46.92 -1.66
C LEU A 202 0.24 45.50 -2.25
N PRO A 203 -0.40 45.29 -3.42
CA PRO A 203 -0.24 44.06 -4.16
C PRO A 203 1.22 43.91 -4.60
N VAL A 204 1.77 42.71 -4.41
CA VAL A 204 3.12 42.34 -4.84
C VAL A 204 3.18 42.40 -6.37
N SER A 205 3.57 43.55 -6.90
CA SER A 205 3.98 43.68 -8.30
C SER A 205 5.42 43.23 -8.43
N THR A 206 5.60 42.22 -9.28
CA THR A 206 6.87 41.60 -9.61
C THR A 206 7.80 42.51 -10.41
N HIS A 207 9.10 42.37 -10.11
CA HIS A 207 10.30 42.70 -10.90
C HIS A 207 10.96 44.09 -10.85
N THR A 208 12.18 44.04 -10.29
CA THR A 208 13.50 44.48 -10.83
C THR A 208 14.15 45.80 -10.43
N ARG A 209 15.38 45.61 -9.90
CA ARG A 209 16.67 46.32 -10.08
C ARG A 209 17.20 47.21 -8.95
N ASN A 210 18.34 46.75 -8.43
CA ASN A 210 19.54 47.43 -7.92
C ASN A 210 19.50 48.97 -7.81
N ALA A 211 19.83 49.48 -6.61
CA ALA A 211 20.82 50.55 -6.44
C ALA A 211 21.31 50.62 -4.98
N SER A 212 22.58 51.02 -4.87
CA SER A 212 23.47 51.07 -3.72
C SER A 212 23.26 52.26 -2.76
N THR A 213 23.58 52.02 -1.47
CA THR A 213 24.16 52.92 -0.45
C THR A 213 23.88 54.43 -0.48
N SER A 214 23.29 54.97 0.59
CA SER A 214 23.93 56.04 1.39
C SER A 214 23.11 56.38 2.63
N SER A 215 23.82 56.51 3.75
CA SER A 215 23.37 57.03 5.04
C SER A 215 23.37 58.56 5.02
N THR A 216 22.20 59.19 5.19
CA THR A 216 22.09 60.56 5.69
C THR A 216 20.77 60.76 6.41
N SER A 217 20.88 61.21 7.66
CA SER A 217 19.81 61.66 8.53
C SER A 217 19.04 62.85 7.95
N SER A 218 17.77 62.65 7.61
CA SER A 218 16.78 63.74 7.57
C SER A 218 15.38 63.20 7.85
N SER A 219 14.76 63.72 8.91
CA SER A 219 13.41 63.39 9.35
C SER A 219 12.37 63.92 8.36
N VAL A 220 11.80 63.04 7.56
CA VAL A 220 10.59 63.32 6.78
C VAL A 220 9.48 62.40 7.31
N PRO A 221 8.47 62.90 8.05
CA PRO A 221 7.29 62.10 8.34
C PRO A 221 6.53 61.84 7.03
N ALA A 222 6.22 60.57 6.79
CA ALA A 222 5.46 60.03 5.66
C ALA A 222 4.08 60.71 5.46
N PRO A 223 3.46 60.62 4.26
CA PRO A 223 2.15 61.21 4.00
C PRO A 223 1.06 60.53 4.85
N THR A 224 0.37 61.30 5.69
CA THR A 224 -0.76 60.82 6.51
C THR A 224 -2.06 61.01 5.73
N SER A 225 -2.74 59.92 5.40
CA SER A 225 -4.16 59.95 5.01
C SER A 225 -5.00 60.35 6.22
N LEU A 226 -6.21 60.86 5.99
CA LEU A 226 -7.13 61.33 7.03
C LEU A 226 -8.29 60.35 7.17
N LEU A 227 -8.60 59.97 8.40
CA LEU A 227 -9.83 59.27 8.76
C LEU A 227 -10.89 60.30 9.13
N VAL A 228 -12.00 60.30 8.39
CA VAL A 228 -13.07 61.29 8.50
C VAL A 228 -14.37 60.58 8.83
N LEU A 229 -15.03 61.04 9.89
CA LEU A 229 -16.38 60.63 10.21
C LEU A 229 -17.36 61.57 9.49
N ALA A 230 -17.87 61.08 8.38
CA ALA A 230 -18.77 61.77 7.47
C ALA A 230 -20.23 61.62 7.92
N TYR A 231 -20.97 62.72 7.80
CA TYR A 231 -22.40 62.81 8.05
C TYR A 231 -23.05 63.49 6.87
N THR A 232 -24.01 62.81 6.24
CA THR A 232 -24.80 63.37 5.15
C THR A 232 -26.10 63.92 5.72
N PRO A 233 -26.34 65.24 5.68
CA PRO A 233 -27.62 65.80 6.07
C PRO A 233 -28.73 65.31 5.13
N ALA A 234 -29.93 65.06 5.66
CA ALA A 234 -31.06 64.56 4.88
C ALA A 234 -31.56 65.53 3.79
N ASP A 235 -31.25 66.82 3.92
CA ASP A 235 -31.53 67.86 2.93
C ASP A 235 -30.65 69.09 3.16
N THR A 236 -30.75 70.10 2.28
CA THR A 236 -30.06 71.39 2.39
C THR A 236 -30.85 72.47 3.16
N SER A 237 -31.94 72.10 3.86
CA SER A 237 -32.81 73.06 4.55
C SER A 237 -32.08 73.87 5.62
N PHE A 238 -30.97 73.34 6.14
CA PHE A 238 -30.11 73.99 7.13
C PHE A 238 -29.42 75.28 6.63
N PHE A 239 -29.43 75.56 5.32
CA PHE A 239 -29.00 76.85 4.76
C PHE A 239 -30.09 77.94 4.83
N HIS A 240 -31.36 77.58 5.02
CA HIS A 240 -32.47 78.52 5.09
C HIS A 240 -32.81 78.84 6.56
N GLU A 241 -32.44 80.03 7.01
CA GLU A 241 -32.81 80.50 8.34
C GLU A 241 -34.32 80.82 8.42
N ALA A 242 -34.98 80.32 9.47
CA ALA A 242 -36.33 80.71 9.89
C ALA A 242 -37.44 80.56 8.82
N THR A 243 -37.50 79.42 8.13
CA THR A 243 -38.66 79.08 7.26
C THR A 243 -39.93 78.93 8.11
N GLU A 244 -41.04 79.55 7.73
CA GLU A 244 -42.33 79.43 8.46
C GLU A 244 -43.02 78.06 8.26
N ASP A 245 -42.55 77.28 7.27
CA ASP A 245 -43.11 75.99 6.93
C ASP A 245 -42.71 74.91 7.96
N ARG A 246 -43.70 74.44 8.71
CA ARG A 246 -43.56 73.37 9.71
C ARG A 246 -43.04 72.06 9.10
N ALA A 247 -43.29 71.78 7.82
CA ALA A 247 -42.79 70.59 7.15
C ALA A 247 -41.28 70.65 6.87
N ILE A 248 -40.75 71.85 6.64
CA ILE A 248 -39.30 72.10 6.45
C ILE A 248 -38.58 72.12 7.80
N GLN A 249 -39.23 72.63 8.85
CA GLN A 249 -38.69 72.60 10.22
C GLN A 249 -38.73 71.21 10.89
N ALA A 250 -39.56 70.29 10.39
CA ALA A 250 -39.70 68.95 10.96
C ALA A 250 -38.39 68.17 10.85
N ARG A 251 -38.01 67.49 11.95
CA ARG A 251 -36.78 66.68 11.98
C ARG A 251 -36.86 65.56 10.95
N LYS A 252 -35.95 65.59 9.98
CA LYS A 252 -35.81 64.53 8.97
C LYS A 252 -34.98 63.38 9.53
N THR A 253 -35.27 62.17 9.06
CA THR A 253 -34.52 60.97 9.43
C THR A 253 -33.11 61.06 8.86
N ALA A 254 -32.10 61.01 9.72
CA ALA A 254 -30.70 61.04 9.30
C ALA A 254 -30.29 59.73 8.60
N GLU A 255 -29.34 59.85 7.68
CA GLU A 255 -28.66 58.71 7.06
C GLU A 255 -27.62 58.11 8.02
N ARG A 256 -27.12 56.91 7.67
CA ARG A 256 -26.07 56.29 8.47
C ARG A 256 -24.78 57.11 8.34
N PRO A 257 -24.08 57.41 9.45
CA PRO A 257 -22.78 58.05 9.36
C PRO A 257 -21.79 57.12 8.68
N GLU A 258 -20.87 57.69 7.91
CA GLU A 258 -19.88 56.96 7.13
C GLU A 258 -18.48 57.24 7.67
N LEU A 259 -17.61 56.25 7.59
CA LEU A 259 -16.21 56.40 7.87
C LEU A 259 -15.44 56.41 6.55
N ARG A 260 -14.83 57.55 6.25
CA ARG A 260 -14.13 57.79 4.99
C ARG A 260 -12.63 57.95 5.21
N ILE A 261 -11.83 57.42 4.30
CA ILE A 261 -10.38 57.61 4.26
C ILE A 261 -10.08 58.57 3.12
N ILE A 262 -9.48 59.71 3.43
CA ILE A 262 -9.14 60.74 2.44
C ILE A 262 -7.62 60.83 2.31
N SER A 263 -7.13 60.77 1.08
CA SER A 263 -5.71 60.87 0.76
C SER A 263 -5.19 62.28 0.99
N ARG A 264 -3.86 62.45 1.03
CA ARG A 264 -3.24 63.78 1.08
C ARG A 264 -3.59 64.66 -0.14
N ALA A 265 -3.96 64.06 -1.26
CA ALA A 265 -4.40 64.78 -2.46
C ALA A 265 -5.86 65.25 -2.37
N GLY A 266 -6.60 64.84 -1.32
CA GLY A 266 -8.03 65.11 -1.18
C GLY A 266 -8.92 64.07 -1.86
N GLU A 267 -8.35 62.94 -2.31
CA GLU A 267 -9.10 61.86 -2.97
C GLU A 267 -9.67 60.90 -1.93
N GLU A 268 -10.92 60.48 -2.10
CA GLU A 268 -11.54 59.45 -1.28
C GLU A 268 -10.95 58.06 -1.64
N LEU A 269 -10.29 57.42 -0.67
CA LEU A 269 -9.66 56.10 -0.82
C LEU A 269 -10.59 54.95 -0.43
N SER A 270 -11.49 55.17 0.53
CA SER A 270 -12.41 54.15 1.04
C SER A 270 -13.54 54.81 1.82
N THR A 271 -14.73 54.21 1.76
CA THR A 271 -15.93 54.64 2.49
C THR A 271 -16.66 53.42 3.04
N ASP A 272 -17.04 53.47 4.32
CA ASP A 272 -17.77 52.39 5.01
C ASP A 272 -18.92 52.96 5.85
N ALA A 273 -20.14 52.46 5.65
CA ALA A 273 -21.32 52.93 6.37
C ALA A 273 -21.43 52.26 7.75
N LEU A 274 -21.47 53.05 8.83
CA LEU A 274 -21.44 52.52 10.18
C LEU A 274 -22.82 51.99 10.61
N SER A 275 -22.83 50.78 11.15
CA SER A 275 -24.03 50.13 11.68
C SER A 275 -24.31 50.55 13.13
N VAL A 276 -24.61 51.84 13.34
CA VAL A 276 -24.92 52.42 14.67
C VAL A 276 -26.42 52.39 14.93
N THR A 277 -26.84 52.04 16.15
CA THR A 277 -28.23 52.00 16.59
C THR A 277 -28.84 53.40 16.77
N GLY A 278 -30.07 53.56 16.29
CA GLY A 278 -30.82 54.82 16.41
C GLY A 278 -30.27 55.98 15.57
N PHE A 279 -29.41 55.70 14.59
CA PHE A 279 -28.79 56.71 13.69
C PHE A 279 -29.79 57.70 13.10
N GLN A 280 -31.03 57.27 12.85
CA GLN A 280 -32.11 58.11 12.30
C GLN A 280 -32.43 59.33 13.18
N SER A 281 -32.08 59.29 14.46
CA SER A 281 -32.38 60.29 15.49
C SER A 281 -31.16 61.06 15.99
N TRP A 282 -29.99 60.92 15.35
CA TRP A 282 -28.75 61.61 15.72
C TRP A 282 -28.33 62.61 14.65
N GLY A 283 -27.76 63.74 15.05
CA GLY A 283 -27.17 64.74 14.16
C GLY A 283 -25.65 64.65 14.09
N CYS A 284 -25.02 65.41 13.19
CA CYS A 284 -23.56 65.44 13.02
C CYS A 284 -22.79 65.63 14.35
N ASN A 285 -23.28 66.54 15.21
CA ASN A 285 -22.63 66.88 16.47
C ASN A 285 -22.72 65.80 17.56
N ASP A 286 -23.60 64.81 17.41
CA ASP A 286 -23.79 63.69 18.36
C ASP A 286 -22.72 62.61 18.21
N TYR A 287 -22.03 62.60 17.06
CA TYR A 287 -20.94 61.69 16.80
C TYR A 287 -19.60 62.28 17.24
N THR A 288 -18.68 61.41 17.66
CA THR A 288 -17.31 61.78 18.01
C THR A 288 -16.34 60.72 17.53
N LEU A 289 -15.26 61.14 16.89
CA LEU A 289 -14.15 60.28 16.46
C LEU A 289 -12.97 60.50 17.41
N ALA A 290 -12.43 59.42 17.98
CA ALA A 290 -11.30 59.45 18.90
C ALA A 290 -10.23 58.42 18.51
N GLU A 291 -8.96 58.72 18.81
CA GLU A 291 -7.86 57.75 18.74
C GLU A 291 -7.53 57.21 20.13
N PHE A 292 -7.07 55.96 20.19
CA PHE A 292 -6.53 55.35 21.40
C PHE A 292 -5.27 54.55 21.05
N ASP A 293 -4.40 54.37 22.04
CA ASP A 293 -3.22 53.51 21.92
C ASP A 293 -3.65 52.06 22.13
N GLN A 294 -3.53 51.23 21.09
CA GLN A 294 -4.01 49.86 21.13
C GLN A 294 -3.11 48.97 21.99
N ASP A 295 -1.81 49.23 22.01
CA ASP A 295 -0.81 48.36 22.63
C ASP A 295 -0.10 49.01 23.84
N GLY A 296 -0.47 50.25 24.20
CA GLY A 296 0.17 51.02 25.29
C GLY A 296 1.61 51.45 24.99
N THR A 297 2.07 51.28 23.74
CA THR A 297 3.44 51.58 23.29
C THR A 297 3.55 52.87 22.47
N GLY A 298 2.42 53.52 22.18
CA GLY A 298 2.29 54.72 21.36
C GLY A 298 2.50 54.49 19.86
N LYS A 299 2.75 53.25 19.42
CA LYS A 299 3.09 52.91 18.03
C LYS A 299 1.88 52.48 17.19
N THR A 300 0.94 51.75 17.79
CA THR A 300 -0.25 51.23 17.11
C THR A 300 -1.47 52.01 17.58
N LYS A 301 -2.05 52.82 16.70
CA LYS A 301 -3.25 53.61 17.01
C LYS A 301 -4.50 52.86 16.58
N GLY A 302 -5.45 52.66 17.50
CA GLY A 302 -6.82 52.27 17.19
C GLY A 302 -7.73 53.50 17.12
N TYR A 303 -8.91 53.34 16.50
CA TYR A 303 -9.89 54.42 16.39
C TYR A 303 -11.23 54.00 16.99
N LEU A 304 -11.91 54.95 17.63
CA LEU A 304 -13.23 54.78 18.23
C LEU A 304 -14.20 55.77 17.61
N VAL A 305 -15.35 55.29 17.17
CA VAL A 305 -16.49 56.12 16.83
C VAL A 305 -17.52 56.01 17.94
N LEU A 306 -17.81 57.14 18.57
CA LEU A 306 -18.79 57.25 19.64
C LEU A 306 -20.08 57.84 19.09
N SER A 307 -21.19 57.23 19.46
CA SER A 307 -22.55 57.74 19.29
C SER A 307 -23.26 57.77 20.64
N PRO A 308 -24.45 58.37 20.75
CA PRO A 308 -25.18 58.42 22.03
C PRO A 308 -25.54 57.05 22.62
N LYS A 309 -25.55 55.97 21.82
CA LYS A 309 -25.91 54.62 22.26
C LYS A 309 -24.80 53.57 22.09
N ASP A 310 -23.94 53.74 21.08
CA ASP A 310 -22.92 52.75 20.74
C ASP A 310 -21.51 53.34 20.72
N VAL A 311 -20.56 52.46 21.06
CA VAL A 311 -19.12 52.67 20.89
C VAL A 311 -18.63 51.66 19.86
N VAL A 312 -18.17 52.15 18.71
CA VAL A 312 -17.66 51.32 17.60
C VAL A 312 -16.13 51.38 17.59
N ILE A 313 -15.49 50.21 17.70
CA ILE A 313 -14.04 50.08 17.54
C ILE A 313 -13.74 49.88 16.05
N VAL A 314 -12.93 50.77 15.49
CA VAL A 314 -12.49 50.71 14.10
C VAL A 314 -11.11 50.07 14.06
N ARG A 315 -10.98 48.99 13.28
CA ARG A 315 -9.75 48.25 13.05
C ARG A 315 -9.50 48.09 11.55
N PRO A 316 -8.23 48.01 11.10
CA PRO A 316 -7.93 47.67 9.72
C PRO A 316 -8.42 46.25 9.44
N ARG A 317 -9.01 46.04 8.24
CA ARG A 317 -9.40 44.69 7.80
C ARG A 317 -8.16 43.83 7.67
N ASP A 318 -8.19 42.65 8.27
CA ASP A 318 -7.11 41.68 8.13
C ASP A 318 -7.38 40.72 6.96
N ARG A 319 -6.46 39.79 6.71
CA ARG A 319 -6.65 38.80 5.64
C ARG A 319 -7.81 37.83 5.92
N LYS A 320 -8.16 37.60 7.19
CA LYS A 320 -9.31 36.76 7.56
C LYS A 320 -10.61 37.43 7.15
N ASP A 321 -10.72 38.73 7.37
CA ASP A 321 -11.85 39.55 6.91
C ASP A 321 -11.97 39.52 5.38
N HIS A 322 -10.84 39.53 4.66
CA HIS A 322 -10.83 39.42 3.20
C HIS A 322 -11.34 38.06 2.71
N ILE A 323 -10.94 36.96 3.36
CA ILE A 323 -11.42 35.61 3.04
C ILE A 323 -12.93 35.50 3.30
N ALA A 324 -13.41 36.00 4.44
CA ALA A 324 -14.84 36.01 4.75
C ALA A 324 -15.65 36.77 3.69
N TRP A 325 -15.13 37.91 3.23
CA TRP A 325 -15.74 38.70 2.15
C TRP A 325 -15.76 37.95 0.81
N LEU A 326 -14.70 37.20 0.46
CA LEU A 326 -14.66 36.37 -0.76
C LEU A 326 -15.71 35.24 -0.70
N VAL A 327 -15.84 34.59 0.47
CA VAL A 327 -16.81 33.53 0.71
C VAL A 327 -18.24 34.04 0.60
N GLU A 328 -18.56 35.21 1.15
CA GLU A 328 -19.88 35.84 1.05
C GLU A 328 -20.29 36.11 -0.41
N ARG A 329 -19.31 36.45 -1.26
CA ARG A 329 -19.51 36.70 -2.69
C ARG A 329 -19.41 35.46 -3.58
N LYS A 330 -19.38 34.26 -2.99
CA LYS A 330 -19.23 32.97 -3.70
C LYS A 330 -17.94 32.84 -4.53
N ARG A 331 -16.90 33.64 -4.24
CA ARG A 331 -15.59 33.57 -4.92
C ARG A 331 -14.68 32.59 -4.19
N TYR A 332 -15.09 31.32 -4.17
CA TYR A 332 -14.45 30.28 -3.34
C TYR A 332 -13.03 29.92 -3.79
N GLU A 333 -12.74 29.96 -5.10
CA GLU A 333 -11.39 29.65 -5.62
C GLU A 333 -10.34 30.65 -5.13
N GLU A 334 -10.67 31.94 -5.17
CA GLU A 334 -9.80 32.99 -4.64
C GLU A 334 -9.69 32.93 -3.12
N ALA A 335 -10.78 32.58 -2.42
CA ALA A 335 -10.76 32.40 -0.97
C ALA A 335 -9.80 31.28 -0.55
N LEU A 336 -9.84 30.13 -1.24
CA LEU A 336 -8.92 29.01 -0.98
C LEU A 336 -7.47 29.37 -1.32
N GLY A 337 -7.23 30.13 -2.40
CA GLY A 337 -5.89 30.64 -2.72
C GLY A 337 -5.31 31.56 -1.65
N GLN A 338 -6.13 32.41 -1.04
CA GLN A 338 -5.71 33.25 0.10
C GLN A 338 -5.39 32.43 1.36
N ILE A 339 -6.11 31.32 1.59
CA ILE A 339 -5.85 30.41 2.71
C ILE A 339 -4.52 29.67 2.50
N GLU A 340 -4.23 29.17 1.29
CA GLU A 340 -2.96 28.50 0.98
C GLU A 340 -1.76 29.44 1.24
N ILE A 341 -1.90 30.74 0.94
CA ILE A 341 -0.88 31.75 1.25
C ILE A 341 -0.76 31.95 2.77
N MET A 342 -1.87 32.04 3.51
CA MET A 342 -1.85 32.21 4.97
C MET A 342 -1.24 31.01 5.71
N GLU A 343 -1.50 29.79 5.23
CA GLU A 343 -0.88 28.57 5.75
C GLU A 343 0.63 28.55 5.51
N SER A 344 1.07 29.04 4.34
CA SER A 344 2.51 29.15 4.02
C SER A 344 3.26 30.15 4.92
N GLU A 345 2.55 31.16 5.44
CA GLU A 345 3.09 32.20 6.32
C GLU A 345 2.95 31.86 7.82
N GLY A 346 2.39 30.69 8.18
CA GLY A 346 2.30 30.22 9.57
C GLY A 346 1.32 31.00 10.45
N THR A 347 0.31 31.65 9.86
CA THR A 347 -0.73 32.40 10.60
C THR A 347 -1.93 31.49 10.92
N GLU A 348 -2.68 31.81 11.99
CA GLU A 348 -3.85 31.04 12.46
C GLU A 348 -4.78 30.58 11.32
N THR A 349 -5.06 29.28 11.33
CA THR A 349 -5.78 28.50 10.30
C THR A 349 -7.27 28.80 10.32
N ILE A 350 -7.77 29.45 9.26
CA ILE A 350 -9.19 29.34 8.88
C ILE A 350 -9.41 27.90 8.41
N ASP A 351 -10.53 27.28 8.77
CA ASP A 351 -10.84 25.91 8.34
C ASP A 351 -11.10 25.87 6.82
N ALA A 352 -10.06 25.51 6.07
CA ALA A 352 -10.11 25.35 4.62
C ALA A 352 -11.16 24.31 4.19
N THR A 353 -11.51 23.36 5.08
CA THR A 353 -12.44 22.28 4.75
C THR A 353 -13.88 22.75 4.66
N GLU A 354 -14.31 23.69 5.51
CA GLU A 354 -15.68 24.23 5.47
C GLU A 354 -15.92 25.04 4.19
N ILE A 355 -14.95 25.88 3.82
CA ILE A 355 -15.03 26.68 2.59
C ILE A 355 -14.97 25.77 1.36
N GLY A 356 -14.12 24.74 1.40
CA GLY A 356 -14.03 23.73 0.36
C GLY A 356 -15.34 22.95 0.18
N GLN A 357 -16.04 22.61 1.26
CA GLN A 357 -17.34 21.95 1.18
C GLN A 357 -18.39 22.83 0.48
N ARG A 358 -18.50 24.10 0.89
CA ARG A 358 -19.42 25.05 0.23
C ARG A 358 -19.08 25.25 -1.25
N TYR A 359 -17.80 25.16 -1.60
CA TYR A 359 -17.38 25.23 -2.99
C TYR A 359 -17.81 24.00 -3.80
N ILE A 360 -17.66 22.78 -3.23
CA ILE A 360 -18.13 21.55 -3.87
C ILE A 360 -19.65 21.58 -4.05
N GLU A 361 -20.41 22.02 -3.04
CA GLU A 361 -21.87 22.21 -3.12
C GLU A 361 -22.25 23.17 -4.25
N HIS A 362 -21.52 24.27 -4.39
CA HIS A 362 -21.73 25.24 -5.47
C HIS A 362 -21.45 24.64 -6.85
N LEU A 363 -20.31 23.96 -7.04
CA LEU A 363 -19.93 23.33 -8.31
C LEU A 363 -20.88 22.21 -8.73
N VAL A 364 -21.34 21.39 -7.78
CA VAL A 364 -22.35 20.34 -8.02
C VAL A 364 -23.70 20.96 -8.39
N GLY A 365 -24.06 22.11 -7.80
CA GLY A 365 -25.24 22.88 -8.17
C GLY A 365 -25.18 23.46 -9.59
N GLU A 366 -23.98 23.84 -10.06
CA GLU A 366 -23.74 24.34 -11.42
C GLU A 366 -23.55 23.23 -12.46
N GLY A 367 -23.36 21.98 -12.03
CA GLY A 367 -23.13 20.82 -12.91
C GLY A 367 -21.67 20.57 -13.30
N ASP A 368 -20.72 21.27 -12.66
CA ASP A 368 -19.28 21.18 -12.95
C ASP A 368 -18.61 20.04 -12.12
N PHE A 369 -19.02 18.80 -12.37
CA PHE A 369 -18.61 17.62 -11.58
C PHE A 369 -17.11 17.31 -11.63
N THR A 370 -16.43 17.61 -12.75
CA THR A 370 -14.99 17.35 -12.92
C THR A 370 -14.11 18.25 -12.06
N LYS A 371 -14.49 19.52 -11.92
CA LYS A 371 -13.80 20.47 -11.02
C LYS A 371 -14.08 20.12 -9.56
N ALA A 372 -15.32 19.74 -9.25
CA ALA A 372 -15.69 19.27 -7.92
C ALA A 372 -14.84 18.07 -7.51
N ALA A 373 -14.73 17.03 -8.34
CA ALA A 373 -13.98 15.82 -8.04
C ALA A 373 -12.49 16.07 -7.70
N LYS A 374 -11.83 17.04 -8.35
CA LYS A 374 -10.43 17.41 -8.05
C LYS A 374 -10.24 17.97 -6.64
N LEU A 375 -11.27 18.58 -6.06
CA LEU A 375 -11.22 19.19 -4.73
C LEU A 375 -11.42 18.17 -3.61
N PHE A 376 -11.93 16.97 -3.91
CA PHE A 376 -12.30 16.00 -2.89
C PHE A 376 -11.12 15.51 -2.07
N SER A 377 -9.98 15.24 -2.72
CA SER A 377 -8.77 14.80 -2.03
C SER A 377 -8.26 15.83 -1.01
N LYS A 378 -8.44 17.13 -1.30
CA LYS A 378 -8.09 18.24 -0.41
C LYS A 378 -9.14 18.46 0.69
N VAL A 379 -10.43 18.40 0.37
CA VAL A 379 -11.52 18.79 1.29
C VAL A 379 -11.97 17.66 2.20
N CYS A 380 -12.10 16.43 1.69
CA CYS A 380 -12.56 15.29 2.47
C CYS A 380 -11.43 14.69 3.31
N GLY A 381 -10.17 14.80 2.86
CA GLY A 381 -9.00 14.32 3.59
C GLY A 381 -9.19 12.88 4.08
N GLN A 382 -9.13 12.68 5.41
CA GLN A 382 -9.31 11.39 6.08
C GLN A 382 -10.73 11.12 6.60
N ASP A 383 -11.70 12.01 6.33
CA ASP A 383 -13.08 11.84 6.79
C ASP A 383 -13.85 10.89 5.86
N THR A 384 -13.95 9.62 6.28
CA THR A 384 -14.65 8.56 5.55
C THR A 384 -16.11 8.91 5.25
N LYS A 385 -16.82 9.53 6.19
CA LYS A 385 -18.25 9.79 6.04
C LYS A 385 -18.52 10.85 4.97
N ARG A 386 -17.70 11.89 4.92
CA ARG A 386 -17.80 12.93 3.88
C ARG A 386 -17.54 12.36 2.49
N TRP A 387 -16.54 11.48 2.35
CA TRP A 387 -16.28 10.78 1.10
C TRP A 387 -17.52 9.98 0.65
N GLU A 388 -18.11 9.19 1.55
CA GLU A 388 -19.30 8.38 1.26
C GLU A 388 -20.50 9.24 0.86
N ASP A 389 -20.83 10.27 1.64
CA ASP A 389 -21.97 11.17 1.38
C ASP A 389 -21.86 11.79 -0.02
N TRP A 390 -20.68 12.29 -0.40
CA TRP A 390 -20.49 12.88 -1.72
C TRP A 390 -20.48 11.84 -2.86
N ILE A 391 -19.93 10.66 -2.65
CA ILE A 391 -19.95 9.59 -3.66
C ILE A 391 -21.41 9.17 -3.94
N PHE A 392 -22.26 9.10 -2.91
CA PHE A 392 -23.69 8.83 -3.09
C PHE A 392 -24.39 9.96 -3.88
N VAL A 393 -24.03 11.23 -3.65
CA VAL A 393 -24.56 12.35 -4.45
C VAL A 393 -24.15 12.21 -5.92
N PHE A 394 -22.90 11.89 -6.22
CA PHE A 394 -22.42 11.67 -7.59
C PHE A 394 -23.10 10.46 -8.25
N ALA A 395 -23.30 9.37 -7.49
CA ALA A 395 -24.04 8.21 -7.95
C ALA A 395 -25.50 8.54 -8.31
N GLN A 396 -26.19 9.33 -7.48
CA GLN A 396 -27.56 9.77 -7.73
C GLN A 396 -27.67 10.65 -8.99
N LYS A 397 -26.61 11.40 -9.31
CA LYS A 397 -26.52 12.25 -10.51
C LYS A 397 -26.00 11.52 -11.76
N GLN A 398 -25.72 10.22 -11.67
CA GLN A 398 -25.15 9.38 -12.75
C GLN A 398 -23.75 9.80 -13.22
N GLU A 399 -23.01 10.60 -12.45
CA GLU A 399 -21.69 11.14 -12.80
C GLU A 399 -20.55 10.44 -12.03
N LEU A 400 -20.73 9.14 -11.74
CA LEU A 400 -19.76 8.36 -10.96
C LEU A 400 -18.37 8.31 -11.65
N GLN A 401 -18.31 8.40 -12.97
CA GLN A 401 -17.06 8.37 -13.74
C GLN A 401 -16.11 9.51 -13.39
N ALA A 402 -16.63 10.69 -13.03
CA ALA A 402 -15.82 11.86 -12.71
C ALA A 402 -15.03 11.70 -11.39
N ILE A 403 -15.57 10.94 -10.44
CA ILE A 403 -15.01 10.79 -9.09
C ILE A 403 -14.08 9.59 -8.95
N ILE A 404 -14.31 8.50 -9.70
CA ILE A 404 -13.57 7.23 -9.58
C ILE A 404 -12.03 7.40 -9.51
N PRO A 405 -11.38 8.24 -10.33
CA PRO A 405 -9.92 8.39 -10.28
C PRO A 405 -9.36 8.95 -8.96
N TYR A 406 -10.21 9.57 -8.14
CA TYR A 406 -9.83 10.23 -6.90
C TYR A 406 -10.21 9.44 -5.64
N ILE A 407 -10.90 8.31 -5.79
CA ILE A 407 -11.39 7.53 -4.65
C ILE A 407 -10.23 6.83 -3.93
N PRO A 408 -10.08 7.02 -2.62
CA PRO A 408 -9.00 6.42 -1.85
C PRO A 408 -9.22 4.92 -1.66
N THR A 409 -8.14 4.14 -1.77
CA THR A 409 -8.13 2.69 -1.51
C THR A 409 -7.56 2.33 -0.13
N ASP A 410 -6.71 3.18 0.46
CA ASP A 410 -6.04 2.92 1.75
C ASP A 410 -6.37 3.94 2.85
N ARG A 411 -6.08 5.23 2.63
CA ARG A 411 -6.17 6.28 3.66
C ARG A 411 -6.98 7.49 3.17
N PRO A 412 -8.28 7.58 3.46
CA PRO A 412 -9.10 6.68 4.27
C PRO A 412 -9.65 5.50 3.47
N ARG A 413 -9.85 4.35 4.12
CA ARG A 413 -10.57 3.22 3.55
C ARG A 413 -12.07 3.43 3.75
N LEU A 414 -12.83 3.35 2.67
CA LEU A 414 -14.28 3.56 2.66
C LEU A 414 -15.05 2.27 3.00
N GLY A 415 -16.35 2.38 3.25
CA GLY A 415 -17.23 1.22 3.39
C GLY A 415 -17.26 0.36 2.11
N HIS A 416 -17.39 -0.95 2.27
CA HIS A 416 -17.34 -1.91 1.16
C HIS A 416 -18.39 -1.62 0.07
N LEU A 417 -19.55 -1.10 0.47
CA LEU A 417 -20.65 -0.73 -0.43
C LEU A 417 -20.24 0.28 -1.51
N VAL A 418 -19.33 1.22 -1.20
CA VAL A 418 -18.85 2.21 -2.17
C VAL A 418 -18.08 1.52 -3.29
N TYR A 419 -17.14 0.65 -2.92
CA TYR A 419 -16.32 -0.10 -3.87
C TYR A 419 -17.18 -1.08 -4.69
N GLU A 420 -18.13 -1.77 -4.05
CA GLU A 420 -19.09 -2.66 -4.72
C GLU A 420 -19.97 -1.93 -5.72
N MET A 421 -20.45 -0.72 -5.38
CA MET A 421 -21.24 0.11 -6.31
C MET A 421 -20.43 0.55 -7.53
N ILE A 422 -19.14 0.88 -7.36
CA ILE A 422 -18.25 1.24 -8.46
C ILE A 422 -17.99 0.03 -9.36
N LEU A 423 -17.72 -1.15 -8.78
CA LEU A 423 -17.55 -2.39 -9.53
C LEU A 423 -18.84 -2.78 -10.28
N ALA A 424 -20.01 -2.59 -9.67
CA ALA A 424 -21.30 -2.80 -10.34
C ALA A 424 -21.53 -1.80 -11.50
N HIS A 425 -21.12 -0.54 -11.33
CA HIS A 425 -21.16 0.46 -12.40
C HIS A 425 -20.25 0.07 -13.58
N PHE A 426 -19.04 -0.42 -13.31
CA PHE A 426 -18.14 -0.92 -14.35
C PHE A 426 -18.68 -2.18 -15.02
N LEU A 427 -19.27 -3.11 -14.26
CA LEU A 427 -19.90 -4.31 -14.83
C LEU A 427 -20.99 -3.97 -15.85
N ALA A 428 -21.76 -2.90 -15.61
CA ALA A 428 -22.82 -2.44 -16.51
C ALA A 428 -22.31 -1.64 -17.72
N ASN A 429 -21.29 -0.80 -17.54
CA ASN A 429 -20.89 0.21 -18.53
C ASN A 429 -19.53 -0.06 -19.21
N ASP A 430 -18.54 -0.58 -18.48
CA ASP A 430 -17.18 -0.82 -18.98
C ASP A 430 -16.52 -2.04 -18.32
N ARG A 431 -16.55 -3.16 -19.05
CA ARG A 431 -15.98 -4.45 -18.60
C ARG A 431 -14.45 -4.46 -18.61
N GLN A 432 -13.79 -3.64 -19.42
CA GLN A 432 -12.32 -3.55 -19.41
C GLN A 432 -11.83 -2.77 -18.18
N ALA A 433 -12.53 -1.68 -17.83
CA ALA A 433 -12.26 -0.95 -16.61
C ALA A 433 -12.50 -1.83 -15.38
N LEU A 434 -13.52 -2.69 -15.39
CA LEU A 434 -13.77 -3.67 -14.32
C LEU A 434 -12.54 -4.57 -14.10
N GLN A 435 -12.01 -5.17 -15.16
CA GLN A 435 -10.86 -6.07 -15.05
C GLN A 435 -9.63 -5.38 -14.46
N ARG A 436 -9.28 -4.19 -14.98
CA ARG A 436 -8.14 -3.41 -14.46
C ARG A 436 -8.35 -3.08 -12.99
N THR A 437 -9.56 -2.69 -12.62
CA THR A 437 -9.90 -2.31 -11.25
C THR A 437 -9.82 -3.49 -10.28
N ILE A 438 -10.30 -4.68 -10.67
CA ILE A 438 -10.18 -5.90 -9.86
C ILE A 438 -8.71 -6.31 -9.68
N HIS A 439 -7.89 -6.10 -10.70
CA HIS A 439 -6.46 -6.38 -10.65
C HIS A 439 -5.69 -5.40 -9.73
N ASP A 440 -5.98 -4.10 -9.87
CA ASP A 440 -5.23 -3.02 -9.20
C ASP A 440 -5.68 -2.79 -7.75
N TRP A 441 -6.96 -3.00 -7.44
CA TRP A 441 -7.49 -2.72 -6.10
C TRP A 441 -7.11 -3.80 -5.08
N PRO A 442 -6.78 -3.40 -3.84
CA PRO A 442 -6.62 -4.35 -2.74
C PRO A 442 -7.89 -5.16 -2.54
N LYS A 443 -7.75 -6.49 -2.51
CA LYS A 443 -8.88 -7.44 -2.46
C LYS A 443 -9.69 -7.37 -1.17
N ASP A 444 -9.16 -6.71 -0.15
CA ASP A 444 -9.77 -6.65 1.17
C ASP A 444 -10.86 -5.57 1.25
N ILE A 445 -10.87 -4.58 0.34
CA ILE A 445 -11.70 -3.36 0.47
C ILE A 445 -13.17 -3.54 0.05
N TYR A 446 -13.50 -4.63 -0.62
CA TYR A 446 -14.86 -4.97 -1.07
C TYR A 446 -15.22 -6.40 -0.66
N ASP A 447 -16.51 -6.74 -0.57
CA ASP A 447 -16.91 -8.14 -0.37
C ASP A 447 -16.74 -8.93 -1.67
N ILE A 448 -15.67 -9.73 -1.71
CA ILE A 448 -15.33 -10.61 -2.82
C ILE A 448 -16.50 -11.54 -3.18
N SER A 449 -17.28 -12.01 -2.20
CA SER A 449 -18.39 -12.94 -2.44
C SER A 449 -19.56 -12.26 -3.15
N ALA A 450 -19.88 -11.02 -2.77
CA ALA A 450 -20.93 -10.23 -3.42
C ALA A 450 -20.56 -9.93 -4.89
N VAL A 451 -19.30 -9.54 -5.14
CA VAL A 451 -18.80 -9.27 -6.50
C VAL A 451 -18.79 -10.53 -7.36
N ILE A 452 -18.39 -11.69 -6.81
CA ILE A 452 -18.47 -12.99 -7.50
C ILE A 452 -19.90 -13.27 -7.95
N VAL A 453 -20.89 -13.10 -7.07
CA VAL A 453 -22.30 -13.36 -7.40
C VAL A 453 -22.80 -12.44 -8.51
N ALA A 454 -22.45 -11.15 -8.46
CA ALA A 454 -22.83 -10.18 -9.49
C ALA A 454 -22.24 -10.52 -10.86
N ILE A 455 -20.93 -10.79 -10.93
CA ILE A 455 -20.24 -11.15 -12.18
C ILE A 455 -20.73 -12.51 -12.70
N GLN A 456 -20.98 -13.47 -11.81
CA GLN A 456 -21.46 -14.79 -12.21
C GLN A 456 -22.91 -14.75 -12.73
N SER A 457 -23.79 -13.96 -12.12
CA SER A 457 -25.14 -13.74 -12.63
C SER A 457 -25.12 -13.12 -14.03
N GLU A 458 -24.20 -12.19 -14.28
CA GLU A 458 -24.03 -11.60 -15.60
C GLU A 458 -23.45 -12.61 -16.59
N LEU A 459 -22.49 -13.44 -16.18
CA LEU A 459 -21.94 -14.50 -17.03
C LEU A 459 -22.98 -15.58 -17.39
N ASP A 460 -23.79 -16.03 -16.43
CA ASP A 460 -24.84 -17.04 -16.64
C ASP A 460 -25.95 -16.54 -17.58
N ARG A 461 -26.16 -15.22 -17.69
CA ARG A 461 -27.05 -14.60 -18.68
C ARG A 461 -26.54 -14.77 -20.12
N TYR A 462 -25.22 -14.81 -20.32
CA TYR A 462 -24.60 -15.02 -21.63
C TYR A 462 -24.33 -16.50 -21.94
N VAL A 463 -24.02 -17.33 -20.93
CA VAL A 463 -23.69 -18.75 -21.11
C VAL A 463 -24.51 -19.60 -20.13
N PRO A 464 -25.54 -20.32 -20.60
CA PRO A 464 -26.31 -21.23 -19.76
C PRO A 464 -25.44 -22.35 -19.17
N SER A 465 -25.78 -22.78 -17.95
CA SER A 465 -25.02 -23.81 -17.20
C SER A 465 -24.76 -25.12 -17.96
N SER A 466 -25.59 -25.45 -18.95
CA SER A 466 -25.55 -26.70 -19.73
C SER A 466 -24.44 -26.75 -20.78
N SER A 467 -23.91 -25.61 -21.24
CA SER A 467 -22.83 -25.54 -22.24
C SER A 467 -21.43 -25.45 -21.63
N ARG A 468 -21.30 -25.61 -20.31
CA ARG A 468 -20.02 -25.57 -19.59
C ARG A 468 -19.10 -26.77 -19.86
N THR A 469 -19.61 -27.86 -20.43
CA THR A 469 -18.86 -29.11 -20.61
C THR A 469 -18.12 -29.21 -21.95
N THR A 470 -18.35 -28.29 -22.89
CA THR A 470 -17.76 -28.34 -24.22
C THR A 470 -16.77 -27.20 -24.45
N LEU A 471 -15.54 -27.53 -24.85
CA LEU A 471 -14.45 -26.61 -25.22
C LEU A 471 -14.72 -25.76 -26.48
N SER A 472 -15.84 -26.02 -27.17
CA SER A 472 -16.12 -25.48 -28.50
C SER A 472 -17.10 -24.31 -28.43
N MET A 473 -16.60 -23.12 -28.10
CA MET A 473 -17.12 -21.84 -28.61
C MET A 473 -16.02 -20.77 -28.52
N PRO A 474 -15.83 -19.91 -29.54
CA PRO A 474 -15.10 -18.66 -29.36
C PRO A 474 -15.96 -17.77 -28.46
N ALA A 475 -15.60 -17.70 -27.18
CA ALA A 475 -16.29 -16.83 -26.23
C ALA A 475 -16.12 -15.38 -26.72
N ALA A 476 -17.21 -14.59 -26.71
CA ALA A 476 -17.13 -13.16 -26.99
C ALA A 476 -16.05 -12.53 -26.09
N PRO A 477 -15.34 -11.48 -26.54
CA PRO A 477 -14.27 -10.87 -25.75
C PRO A 477 -14.74 -10.50 -24.33
N ASP A 478 -15.98 -10.03 -24.19
CA ASP A 478 -16.61 -9.72 -22.91
C ASP A 478 -16.75 -10.95 -21.99
N THR A 479 -17.06 -12.13 -22.54
CA THR A 479 -17.17 -13.38 -21.78
C THR A 479 -15.80 -13.83 -21.27
N ILE A 480 -14.73 -13.63 -22.05
CA ILE A 480 -13.35 -13.92 -21.64
C ILE A 480 -12.98 -13.02 -20.46
N ILE A 481 -13.25 -11.72 -20.55
CA ILE A 481 -12.96 -10.74 -19.49
C ILE A 481 -13.69 -11.11 -18.19
N LEU A 482 -14.97 -11.48 -18.25
CA LEU A 482 -15.75 -11.90 -17.07
C LEU A 482 -15.19 -13.19 -16.46
N MET A 483 -14.77 -14.15 -17.28
CA MET A 483 -14.13 -15.39 -16.82
C MET A 483 -12.77 -15.13 -16.15
N GLU A 484 -11.99 -14.17 -16.66
CA GLU A 484 -10.72 -13.75 -16.05
C GLU A 484 -10.96 -13.11 -14.67
N CYS A 485 -11.93 -12.19 -14.59
CA CYS A 485 -12.32 -11.58 -13.31
C CYS A 485 -12.75 -12.64 -12.29
N LEU A 486 -13.59 -13.61 -12.69
CA LEU A 486 -14.00 -14.69 -11.80
C LEU A 486 -12.85 -15.59 -11.37
N ALA A 487 -11.93 -15.94 -12.27
CA ALA A 487 -10.78 -16.77 -11.93
C ALA A 487 -9.90 -16.09 -10.87
N GLU A 488 -9.64 -14.79 -11.01
CA GLU A 488 -8.88 -13.99 -10.04
C GLU A 488 -9.62 -13.85 -8.70
N LEU A 489 -10.92 -13.56 -8.73
CA LEU A 489 -11.74 -13.40 -7.52
C LEU A 489 -11.91 -14.72 -6.76
N TYR A 490 -12.12 -15.86 -7.44
CA TYR A 490 -12.21 -17.16 -6.77
C TYR A 490 -10.88 -17.59 -6.14
N THR A 491 -9.76 -17.26 -6.79
CA THR A 491 -8.42 -17.49 -6.22
C THR A 491 -8.19 -16.61 -4.99
N ALA A 492 -8.60 -15.33 -5.06
CA ALA A 492 -8.54 -14.39 -3.94
C ALA A 492 -9.43 -14.84 -2.75
N ASN A 493 -10.62 -15.35 -3.02
CA ASN A 493 -11.57 -15.83 -2.00
C ASN A 493 -11.18 -17.20 -1.39
N ARG A 494 -9.95 -17.67 -1.63
CA ARG A 494 -9.46 -18.99 -1.17
C ARG A 494 -10.32 -20.16 -1.66
N GLN A 495 -10.93 -20.03 -2.84
CA GLN A 495 -11.73 -21.08 -3.50
C GLN A 495 -11.11 -21.51 -4.85
N PRO A 496 -9.84 -21.96 -4.87
CA PRO A 496 -9.14 -22.32 -6.11
C PRO A 496 -9.83 -23.46 -6.89
N ALA A 497 -10.53 -24.37 -6.21
CA ALA A 497 -11.31 -25.43 -6.86
C ALA A 497 -12.41 -24.91 -7.82
N LYS A 498 -13.05 -23.78 -7.47
CA LYS A 498 -14.05 -23.14 -8.33
C LYS A 498 -13.44 -22.26 -9.41
N ALA A 499 -12.20 -21.81 -9.22
CA ALA A 499 -11.45 -21.03 -10.21
C ALA A 499 -10.92 -21.91 -11.36
N LEU A 500 -10.54 -23.15 -11.04
CA LEU A 500 -9.89 -24.10 -11.95
C LEU A 500 -10.58 -24.27 -13.33
N PRO A 501 -11.92 -24.43 -13.42
CA PRO A 501 -12.58 -24.59 -14.71
C PRO A 501 -12.42 -23.37 -15.63
N PHE A 502 -12.33 -22.17 -15.05
CA PHE A 502 -12.12 -20.93 -15.78
C PHE A 502 -10.68 -20.84 -16.29
N PHE A 503 -9.69 -21.19 -15.45
CA PHE A 503 -8.27 -21.21 -15.85
C PHE A 503 -8.00 -22.17 -17.02
N ILE A 504 -8.62 -23.36 -17.00
CA ILE A 504 -8.48 -24.36 -18.08
C ILE A 504 -9.03 -23.79 -19.40
N ARG A 505 -10.21 -23.16 -19.38
CA ARG A 505 -10.82 -22.59 -20.61
C ARG A 505 -10.10 -21.36 -21.14
N LEU A 506 -9.57 -20.53 -20.24
CA LEU A 506 -8.73 -19.38 -20.57
C LEU A 506 -7.36 -19.79 -21.10
N ARG A 507 -7.04 -21.09 -21.12
CA ARG A 507 -5.79 -21.67 -21.63
C ARG A 507 -4.55 -21.09 -20.94
N ARG A 508 -4.63 -20.85 -19.64
CA ARG A 508 -3.51 -20.30 -18.88
C ARG A 508 -2.47 -21.41 -18.58
N PRO A 509 -1.17 -21.22 -18.89
CA PRO A 509 -0.16 -22.28 -18.75
C PRO A 509 0.12 -22.67 -17.29
N ASN A 510 -0.15 -21.78 -16.34
CA ASN A 510 0.03 -22.00 -14.89
C ASN A 510 -1.04 -22.90 -14.24
N VAL A 511 -1.97 -23.46 -15.01
CA VAL A 511 -3.01 -24.38 -14.49
C VAL A 511 -2.40 -25.57 -13.74
N PHE A 512 -1.33 -26.17 -14.26
CA PHE A 512 -0.70 -27.35 -13.63
C PHE A 512 0.02 -27.01 -12.32
N GLU A 513 0.64 -25.84 -12.25
CA GLU A 513 1.23 -25.31 -11.01
C GLU A 513 0.14 -25.09 -9.97
N LEU A 514 -0.97 -24.45 -10.35
CA LEU A 514 -2.10 -24.17 -9.46
C LEU A 514 -2.72 -25.45 -8.88
N ILE A 515 -2.87 -26.50 -9.70
CA ILE A 515 -3.39 -27.79 -9.24
C ILE A 515 -2.46 -28.41 -8.19
N ARG A 516 -1.14 -28.35 -8.41
CA ARG A 516 -0.12 -28.90 -7.50
C ARG A 516 -0.03 -28.12 -6.20
N GLU A 517 0.03 -26.79 -6.26
CA GLU A 517 0.17 -25.91 -5.09
C GLU A 517 -1.04 -26.00 -4.14
N HIS A 518 -2.25 -26.09 -4.68
CA HIS A 518 -3.49 -26.11 -3.89
C HIS A 518 -4.10 -27.51 -3.73
N ASN A 519 -3.41 -28.58 -4.16
CA ASN A 519 -3.87 -29.98 -4.01
C ASN A 519 -5.27 -30.22 -4.60
N LEU A 520 -5.56 -29.68 -5.79
CA LEU A 520 -6.91 -29.63 -6.37
C LEU A 520 -7.35 -30.91 -7.11
N PHE A 521 -6.72 -32.05 -6.82
CA PHE A 521 -6.91 -33.28 -7.59
C PHE A 521 -8.36 -33.78 -7.58
N THR A 522 -9.08 -33.64 -6.47
CA THR A 522 -10.51 -34.01 -6.39
C THR A 522 -11.40 -33.11 -7.26
N ALA A 523 -11.04 -31.84 -7.46
CA ALA A 523 -11.78 -30.93 -8.34
C ALA A 523 -11.55 -31.23 -9.84
N VAL A 524 -10.40 -31.84 -10.17
CA VAL A 524 -10.04 -32.26 -11.52
C VAL A 524 -10.81 -33.51 -11.97
N GLN A 525 -11.35 -34.31 -11.03
CA GLN A 525 -11.92 -35.63 -11.33
C GLN A 525 -13.02 -35.61 -12.41
N ASP A 526 -13.79 -34.53 -12.52
CA ASP A 526 -14.90 -34.38 -13.49
C ASP A 526 -14.48 -33.58 -14.74
N GLN A 527 -13.20 -33.22 -14.86
CA GLN A 527 -12.64 -32.38 -15.92
C GLN A 527 -11.37 -32.98 -16.55
N ALA A 528 -11.15 -34.29 -16.40
CA ALA A 528 -9.96 -34.96 -16.90
C ALA A 528 -9.81 -34.82 -18.43
N LEU A 529 -10.91 -34.91 -19.18
CA LEU A 529 -10.89 -34.72 -20.64
C LEU A 529 -10.45 -33.29 -21.02
N LEU A 530 -11.00 -32.27 -20.34
CA LEU A 530 -10.66 -30.86 -20.58
C LEU A 530 -9.18 -30.58 -20.30
N LEU A 531 -8.63 -31.19 -19.25
CA LEU A 531 -7.23 -31.03 -18.87
C LEU A 531 -6.28 -31.68 -19.88
N VAL A 532 -6.59 -32.89 -20.36
CA VAL A 532 -5.77 -33.60 -21.36
C VAL A 532 -5.85 -32.95 -22.74
N GLU A 533 -7.03 -32.46 -23.15
CA GLU A 533 -7.17 -31.69 -24.40
C GLU A 533 -6.36 -30.39 -24.34
N PHE A 534 -6.39 -29.68 -23.20
CA PHE A 534 -5.58 -28.47 -22.99
C PHE A 534 -4.07 -28.74 -23.07
N ASP A 535 -3.60 -29.80 -22.41
CA ASP A 535 -2.19 -30.21 -22.41
C ASP A 535 -1.70 -30.56 -23.82
N HIS A 536 -2.49 -31.35 -24.56
CA HIS A 536 -2.18 -31.69 -25.94
C HIS A 536 -2.19 -30.45 -26.86
N GLU A 537 -3.11 -29.50 -26.67
CA GLU A 537 -3.10 -28.22 -27.39
C GLU A 537 -1.81 -27.41 -27.08
N LEU A 538 -1.36 -27.38 -25.83
CA LEU A 538 -0.14 -26.68 -25.42
C LEU A 538 1.10 -27.28 -26.10
N MET A 539 1.24 -28.61 -26.03
CA MET A 539 2.32 -29.37 -26.66
C MET A 539 2.34 -29.21 -28.19
N SER A 540 1.16 -29.20 -28.83
CA SER A 540 1.04 -29.02 -30.29
C SER A 540 1.52 -27.65 -30.78
N LYS A 541 1.42 -26.61 -29.94
CA LYS A 541 1.88 -25.24 -30.25
C LYS A 541 3.39 -25.09 -30.11
N GLU A 542 4.03 -25.89 -29.27
CA GLU A 542 5.47 -25.80 -28.96
C GLU A 542 6.38 -26.49 -30.00
N LYS A 543 5.82 -27.17 -31.02
CA LYS A 543 6.52 -27.70 -32.21
C LYS A 543 7.74 -28.62 -31.95
N SER A 544 7.95 -29.11 -30.73
CA SER A 544 9.17 -29.83 -30.33
C SER A 544 8.98 -31.26 -29.82
N ALA A 545 7.74 -31.73 -29.62
CA ALA A 545 7.51 -33.04 -29.03
C ALA A 545 7.09 -34.09 -30.07
N ASP A 546 7.70 -35.27 -29.99
CA ASP A 546 7.17 -36.46 -30.64
C ASP A 546 5.70 -36.63 -30.23
N LEU A 547 4.82 -36.85 -31.20
CA LEU A 547 3.36 -36.99 -30.96
C LEU A 547 2.99 -38.15 -30.01
N ASN A 548 3.98 -38.97 -29.61
CA ASN A 548 3.83 -40.10 -28.69
C ASN A 548 4.37 -39.82 -27.28
N GLU A 549 4.90 -38.62 -27.00
CA GLU A 549 5.36 -38.26 -25.65
C GLU A 549 4.19 -38.01 -24.70
N ARG A 550 4.41 -38.36 -23.43
CA ARG A 550 3.42 -38.21 -22.36
C ARG A 550 3.32 -36.76 -21.95
N GLY A 551 2.10 -36.24 -21.98
CA GLY A 551 1.79 -34.91 -21.48
C GLY A 551 1.75 -34.83 -19.94
N VAL A 552 1.93 -33.63 -19.41
CA VAL A 552 1.93 -33.32 -17.96
C VAL A 552 0.57 -33.63 -17.31
N ALA A 553 -0.52 -33.51 -18.07
CA ALA A 553 -1.86 -33.87 -17.57
C ALA A 553 -1.96 -35.36 -17.28
N ILE A 554 -1.42 -36.20 -18.15
CA ILE A 554 -1.52 -37.66 -18.03
C ILE A 554 -0.67 -38.14 -16.85
N THR A 555 0.55 -37.62 -16.69
CA THR A 555 1.39 -37.95 -15.53
C THR A 555 0.72 -37.54 -14.22
N LEU A 556 0.11 -36.35 -14.16
CA LEU A 556 -0.63 -35.88 -13.00
C LEU A 556 -1.80 -36.79 -12.64
N LEU A 557 -2.59 -37.25 -13.63
CA LEU A 557 -3.71 -38.17 -13.42
C LEU A 557 -3.25 -39.54 -12.91
N VAL A 558 -2.09 -40.02 -13.35
CA VAL A 558 -1.48 -41.29 -12.94
C VAL A 558 -0.86 -41.19 -11.55
N ASP A 559 -0.31 -40.04 -11.18
CA ASP A 559 0.29 -39.82 -9.87
C ASP A 559 -0.72 -39.77 -8.73
N HIS A 560 -1.95 -39.32 -9.02
CA HIS A 560 -2.97 -39.04 -8.01
C HIS A 560 -4.19 -39.96 -8.11
N ILE A 561 -3.99 -41.26 -8.37
CA ILE A 561 -5.04 -42.29 -8.51
C ILE A 561 -6.04 -42.38 -7.35
N HIS A 562 -5.62 -42.05 -6.12
CA HIS A 562 -6.51 -42.10 -4.95
C HIS A 562 -7.47 -40.91 -4.90
N SER A 563 -7.02 -39.75 -5.36
CA SER A 563 -7.82 -38.52 -5.42
C SER A 563 -8.66 -38.46 -6.70
N ILE A 564 -8.21 -39.13 -7.77
CA ILE A 564 -8.82 -39.16 -9.08
C ILE A 564 -9.09 -40.62 -9.47
N PRO A 565 -10.30 -41.14 -9.21
CA PRO A 565 -10.62 -42.54 -9.48
C PRO A 565 -10.46 -42.90 -10.96
N ILE A 566 -9.72 -43.99 -11.23
CA ILE A 566 -9.40 -44.47 -12.59
C ILE A 566 -10.68 -44.65 -13.43
N ALA A 567 -11.73 -45.23 -12.86
CA ALA A 567 -13.01 -45.44 -13.55
C ALA A 567 -13.65 -44.14 -14.06
N ARG A 568 -13.52 -43.03 -13.32
CA ARG A 568 -14.06 -41.71 -13.72
C ARG A 568 -13.28 -41.10 -14.88
N VAL A 569 -11.96 -41.24 -14.86
CA VAL A 569 -11.07 -40.77 -15.93
C VAL A 569 -11.32 -41.57 -17.21
N VAL A 570 -11.35 -42.90 -17.10
CA VAL A 570 -11.65 -43.79 -18.24
C VAL A 570 -13.01 -43.46 -18.85
N GLN A 571 -14.05 -43.24 -18.03
CA GLN A 571 -15.38 -42.88 -18.53
C GLN A 571 -15.37 -41.60 -19.38
N GLN A 572 -14.59 -40.59 -18.99
CA GLN A 572 -14.48 -39.32 -19.73
C GLN A 572 -13.63 -39.46 -21.00
N LEU A 573 -12.53 -40.22 -20.93
CA LEU A 573 -11.59 -40.41 -22.05
C LEU A 573 -12.08 -41.41 -23.11
N ARG A 574 -13.12 -42.22 -22.84
CA ARG A 574 -13.73 -43.15 -23.83
C ARG A 574 -14.08 -42.50 -25.17
N SER A 575 -14.44 -41.22 -25.17
CA SER A 575 -14.76 -40.46 -26.38
C SER A 575 -13.55 -40.24 -27.31
N ARG A 576 -12.33 -40.35 -26.78
CA ARG A 576 -11.05 -40.09 -27.47
C ARG A 576 -10.10 -41.28 -27.25
N SER A 577 -10.15 -42.28 -28.13
CA SER A 577 -9.35 -43.53 -28.04
C SER A 577 -7.86 -43.30 -27.77
N ARG A 578 -7.25 -42.32 -28.45
CA ARG A 578 -5.83 -42.00 -28.30
C ARG A 578 -5.45 -41.51 -26.89
N PHE A 579 -6.27 -40.68 -26.26
CA PHE A 579 -5.98 -40.19 -24.90
C PHE A 579 -6.19 -41.29 -23.86
N LEU A 580 -7.18 -42.14 -24.08
CA LEU A 580 -7.39 -43.32 -23.26
C LEU A 580 -6.19 -44.27 -23.33
N PHE A 581 -5.63 -44.48 -24.52
CA PHE A 581 -4.41 -45.28 -24.71
C PHE A 581 -3.22 -44.72 -23.92
N LEU A 582 -2.89 -43.43 -24.07
CA LEU A 582 -1.75 -42.83 -23.37
C LEU A 582 -1.91 -42.86 -21.84
N TYR A 583 -3.14 -42.72 -21.33
CA TYR A 583 -3.43 -42.82 -19.91
C TYR A 583 -3.26 -44.24 -19.37
N LEU A 584 -3.80 -45.24 -20.07
CA LEU A 584 -3.69 -46.65 -19.66
C LEU A 584 -2.26 -47.19 -19.81
N ASP A 585 -1.51 -46.80 -20.86
CA ASP A 585 -0.08 -47.13 -21.02
C ASP A 585 0.76 -46.55 -19.86
N ALA A 586 0.50 -45.31 -19.47
CA ALA A 586 1.19 -44.68 -18.34
C ALA A 586 0.82 -45.32 -16.98
N LEU A 587 -0.44 -45.75 -16.80
CA LEU A 587 -0.83 -46.53 -15.62
C LEU A 587 -0.10 -47.88 -15.58
N PHE A 588 0.13 -48.51 -16.74
CA PHE A 588 0.72 -49.84 -16.83
C PHE A 588 2.17 -49.83 -16.40
N GLU A 589 2.92 -48.82 -16.83
CA GLU A 589 4.31 -48.64 -16.41
C GLU A 589 4.44 -48.32 -14.91
N LYS A 590 3.42 -47.71 -14.30
CA LYS A 590 3.42 -47.43 -12.87
C LYS A 590 3.11 -48.67 -12.04
N ASP A 591 2.01 -49.35 -12.35
CA ASP A 591 1.61 -50.59 -11.68
C ASP A 591 0.68 -51.43 -12.57
N ALA A 592 1.14 -52.63 -12.94
CA ALA A 592 0.41 -53.56 -13.79
C ALA A 592 -0.92 -54.05 -13.17
N HIS A 593 -1.08 -54.03 -11.85
CA HIS A 593 -2.29 -54.52 -11.18
C HIS A 593 -3.49 -53.56 -11.34
N LEU A 594 -3.24 -52.26 -11.46
CA LEU A 594 -4.29 -51.22 -11.56
C LEU A 594 -5.13 -51.32 -12.84
N ILE A 595 -4.66 -52.08 -13.83
CA ILE A 595 -5.28 -52.22 -15.16
C ILE A 595 -6.03 -53.54 -15.29
N SER A 596 -6.05 -54.39 -14.26
CA SER A 596 -6.73 -55.69 -14.30
C SER A 596 -8.17 -55.61 -14.88
N ASP A 597 -8.95 -54.61 -14.47
CA ASP A 597 -10.32 -54.39 -14.97
C ASP A 597 -10.41 -53.83 -16.40
N PHE A 598 -9.33 -53.25 -16.93
CA PHE A 598 -9.26 -52.58 -18.24
C PHE A 598 -8.29 -53.26 -19.22
N ALA A 599 -7.75 -54.43 -18.86
CA ALA A 599 -6.71 -55.11 -19.64
C ALA A 599 -7.16 -55.46 -21.06
N ASP A 600 -8.40 -55.93 -21.22
CA ASP A 600 -8.96 -56.24 -22.55
C ASP A 600 -9.10 -54.99 -23.44
N THR A 601 -9.53 -53.87 -22.85
CA THR A 601 -9.62 -52.58 -23.56
C THR A 601 -8.22 -52.09 -23.96
N LEU A 602 -7.22 -52.29 -23.10
CA LEU A 602 -5.85 -51.91 -23.39
C LEU A 602 -5.24 -52.75 -24.53
N VAL A 603 -5.56 -54.05 -24.64
CA VAL A 603 -5.14 -54.88 -25.78
C VAL A 603 -5.70 -54.34 -27.09
N GLU A 604 -6.96 -53.95 -27.12
CA GLU A 604 -7.59 -53.31 -28.29
C GLU A 604 -6.89 -52.01 -28.68
N LEU A 605 -6.58 -51.16 -27.69
CA LEU A 605 -5.90 -49.88 -27.90
C LEU A 605 -4.44 -50.04 -28.34
N TYR A 606 -3.69 -51.02 -27.80
CA TYR A 606 -2.33 -51.33 -28.27
C TYR A 606 -2.34 -51.86 -29.70
N ALA A 607 -3.32 -52.70 -30.06
CA ALA A 607 -3.47 -53.19 -31.43
C ALA A 607 -3.80 -52.04 -32.42
N GLU A 608 -4.37 -50.93 -31.94
CA GLU A 608 -4.67 -49.74 -32.76
C GLU A 608 -3.53 -48.74 -32.85
N HIS A 609 -2.95 -48.38 -31.71
CA HIS A 609 -2.02 -47.25 -31.66
C HIS A 609 -0.55 -47.66 -31.59
N ALA A 610 -0.22 -48.86 -31.07
CA ALA A 610 1.18 -49.27 -30.85
C ALA A 610 1.37 -50.81 -30.89
N PRO A 611 1.23 -51.46 -32.06
CA PRO A 611 1.29 -52.93 -32.18
C PRO A 611 2.65 -53.54 -31.81
N ALA A 612 3.74 -52.77 -31.88
CA ALA A 612 5.08 -53.24 -31.50
C ALA A 612 5.22 -53.47 -29.99
N LYS A 613 4.58 -52.64 -29.16
CA LYS A 613 4.62 -52.74 -27.69
C LYS A 613 3.66 -53.79 -27.13
N LEU A 614 2.70 -54.24 -27.96
CA LEU A 614 1.68 -55.20 -27.54
C LEU A 614 2.30 -56.51 -27.01
N ILE A 615 3.37 -57.00 -27.64
CA ILE A 615 4.02 -58.25 -27.19
C ILE A 615 4.65 -58.10 -25.81
N ASP A 616 5.23 -56.94 -25.51
CA ASP A 616 5.86 -56.67 -24.22
C ASP A 616 4.79 -56.58 -23.11
N PHE A 617 3.65 -55.94 -23.41
CA PHE A 617 2.49 -55.90 -22.52
C PHE A 617 1.94 -57.31 -22.22
N LEU A 618 1.77 -58.15 -23.25
CA LEU A 618 1.25 -59.51 -23.09
C LEU A 618 2.23 -60.45 -22.35
N ARG A 619 3.53 -60.17 -22.41
CA ARG A 619 4.54 -60.89 -21.62
C ARG A 619 4.50 -60.49 -20.15
N ALA A 620 4.31 -59.19 -19.88
CA ALA A 620 4.34 -58.64 -18.54
C ALA A 620 3.02 -58.77 -17.76
N SER A 621 1.88 -58.92 -18.45
CA SER A 621 0.56 -59.03 -17.83
C SER A 621 -0.07 -60.43 -17.97
N SER A 622 -1.01 -60.76 -17.08
CA SER A 622 -1.78 -62.01 -17.11
C SER A 622 -3.29 -61.80 -16.94
N TYR A 623 -3.74 -60.54 -16.89
CA TYR A 623 -5.13 -60.16 -16.56
C TYR A 623 -6.06 -60.06 -17.77
N TYR A 624 -5.57 -60.32 -18.98
CA TYR A 624 -6.35 -60.22 -20.21
C TYR A 624 -6.91 -61.59 -20.65
N SER A 625 -8.00 -61.58 -21.42
CA SER A 625 -8.53 -62.79 -22.04
C SER A 625 -7.71 -63.20 -23.27
N LEU A 626 -7.09 -64.38 -23.21
CA LEU A 626 -6.30 -64.95 -24.31
C LEU A 626 -7.12 -65.07 -25.61
N GLU A 627 -8.39 -65.49 -25.51
CA GLU A 627 -9.28 -65.66 -26.67
C GLU A 627 -9.67 -64.32 -27.30
N ALA A 628 -9.99 -63.31 -26.48
CA ALA A 628 -10.34 -61.98 -26.96
C ALA A 628 -9.13 -61.31 -27.62
N ALA A 629 -7.96 -61.40 -26.99
CA ALA A 629 -6.71 -60.91 -27.54
C ALA A 629 -6.34 -61.59 -28.86
N TYR A 630 -6.53 -62.91 -28.96
CA TYR A 630 -6.27 -63.66 -30.19
C TYR A 630 -7.20 -63.23 -31.33
N ARG A 631 -8.49 -63.02 -31.05
CA ARG A 631 -9.46 -62.53 -32.05
C ARG A 631 -9.06 -61.16 -32.60
N ILE A 632 -8.74 -60.20 -31.73
CA ILE A 632 -8.28 -58.85 -32.13
C ILE A 632 -7.00 -58.93 -32.97
N CYS A 633 -6.04 -59.76 -32.55
CA CYS A 633 -4.79 -59.95 -33.29
C CYS A 633 -4.99 -60.63 -34.64
N THR A 634 -5.98 -61.52 -34.76
CA THR A 634 -6.35 -62.19 -36.02
C THR A 634 -7.00 -61.22 -36.99
N GLU A 635 -7.91 -60.36 -36.51
CA GLU A 635 -8.55 -59.32 -37.33
C GLU A 635 -7.55 -58.31 -37.89
N ARG A 636 -6.49 -57.99 -37.14
CA ARG A 636 -5.44 -57.02 -37.53
C ARG A 636 -4.16 -57.65 -38.08
N ASP A 637 -4.14 -58.96 -38.28
CA ASP A 637 -3.04 -59.74 -38.84
C ASP A 637 -1.67 -59.63 -38.10
N LEU A 638 -1.69 -59.59 -36.77
CA LEU A 638 -0.49 -59.45 -35.92
C LEU A 638 0.18 -60.80 -35.62
N VAL A 639 0.78 -61.42 -36.66
CA VAL A 639 1.32 -62.80 -36.62
C VAL A 639 2.29 -63.09 -35.46
N PRO A 640 3.30 -62.24 -35.14
CA PRO A 640 4.23 -62.53 -34.04
C PRO A 640 3.55 -62.61 -32.66
N VAL A 641 2.52 -61.80 -32.45
CA VAL A 641 1.75 -61.77 -31.21
C VAL A 641 0.79 -62.96 -31.14
N MET A 642 0.19 -63.34 -32.27
CA MET A 642 -0.66 -64.54 -32.37
C MET A 642 0.10 -65.81 -31.98
N VAL A 643 1.36 -65.97 -32.43
CA VAL A 643 2.22 -67.10 -32.05
C VAL A 643 2.46 -67.14 -30.54
N PHE A 644 2.75 -66.00 -29.93
CA PHE A 644 2.94 -65.89 -28.48
C PHE A 644 1.67 -66.27 -27.71
N LEU A 645 0.51 -65.76 -28.12
CA LEU A 645 -0.77 -66.08 -27.50
C LEU A 645 -1.12 -67.57 -27.63
N LEU A 646 -0.94 -68.17 -28.81
CA LEU A 646 -1.21 -69.60 -29.03
C LEU A 646 -0.29 -70.50 -28.21
N GLY A 647 0.98 -70.12 -28.02
CA GLY A 647 1.89 -70.80 -27.10
C GLY A 647 1.38 -70.79 -25.65
N ARG A 648 0.85 -69.66 -25.18
CA ARG A 648 0.23 -69.58 -23.84
C ARG A 648 -1.11 -70.32 -23.73
N MET A 649 -1.86 -70.41 -24.83
CA MET A 649 -3.10 -71.19 -24.90
C MET A 649 -2.84 -72.70 -24.96
N GLY A 650 -1.59 -73.13 -25.18
CA GLY A 650 -1.21 -74.53 -25.33
C GLY A 650 -1.50 -75.12 -26.71
N ASP A 651 -1.94 -74.32 -27.69
CA ASP A 651 -2.13 -74.76 -29.08
C ASP A 651 -0.82 -74.62 -29.86
N ASN A 652 0.19 -75.36 -29.39
CA ASN A 652 1.56 -75.27 -29.88
C ASN A 652 1.69 -75.68 -31.36
N LYS A 653 0.81 -76.58 -31.84
CA LYS A 653 0.82 -77.03 -33.24
C LYS A 653 0.39 -75.92 -34.20
N LYS A 654 -0.68 -75.18 -33.88
CA LYS A 654 -1.08 -74.02 -34.69
C LYS A 654 -0.07 -72.88 -34.57
N ALA A 655 0.52 -72.66 -33.40
CA ALA A 655 1.58 -71.67 -33.21
C ALA A 655 2.78 -71.98 -34.11
N LEU A 656 3.26 -73.23 -34.08
CA LEU A 656 4.38 -73.70 -34.89
C LEU A 656 4.06 -73.58 -36.39
N TYR A 657 2.85 -73.96 -36.80
CA TYR A 657 2.40 -73.83 -38.19
C TYR A 657 2.39 -72.36 -38.66
N LEU A 658 1.94 -71.42 -37.82
CA LEU A 658 1.98 -69.99 -38.15
C LEU A 658 3.41 -69.46 -38.31
N ILE A 659 4.36 -69.88 -37.46
CA ILE A 659 5.77 -69.51 -37.61
C ILE A 659 6.32 -70.06 -38.93
N ILE A 660 6.01 -71.33 -39.20
CA ILE A 660 6.57 -72.09 -40.31
C ILE A 660 6.03 -71.62 -41.67
N GLU A 661 4.72 -71.41 -41.80
CA GLU A 661 4.09 -71.06 -43.08
C GLU A 661 3.99 -69.56 -43.33
N ARG A 662 3.71 -68.76 -42.30
CA ARG A 662 3.49 -67.31 -42.47
C ARG A 662 4.73 -66.47 -42.25
N LEU A 663 5.53 -66.77 -41.21
CA LEU A 663 6.76 -66.01 -40.92
C LEU A 663 7.97 -66.55 -41.72
N GLY A 664 8.02 -67.85 -42.00
CA GLY A 664 9.14 -68.48 -42.72
C GLY A 664 10.47 -68.43 -41.97
N ASP A 665 10.44 -68.14 -40.66
CA ASP A 665 11.62 -67.92 -39.82
C ASP A 665 12.04 -69.23 -39.12
N VAL A 666 13.07 -69.87 -39.68
CA VAL A 666 13.60 -71.17 -39.22
C VAL A 666 14.13 -71.07 -37.79
N ASN A 667 14.83 -69.99 -37.45
CA ASN A 667 15.47 -69.86 -36.14
C ASN A 667 14.42 -69.67 -35.05
N ARG A 668 13.39 -68.84 -35.30
CA ARG A 668 12.27 -68.68 -34.36
C ARG A 668 11.46 -69.95 -34.14
N ALA A 669 11.28 -70.77 -35.18
CA ALA A 669 10.61 -72.07 -35.04
C ALA A 669 11.41 -73.04 -34.15
N ILE A 670 12.75 -73.01 -34.28
CA ILE A 670 13.66 -73.81 -33.44
C ILE A 670 13.63 -73.29 -32.00
N ASP A 671 13.74 -71.98 -31.79
CA ASP A 671 13.72 -71.38 -30.45
C ASP A 671 12.37 -71.64 -29.75
N PHE A 672 11.25 -71.55 -30.49
CA PHE A 672 9.94 -71.92 -29.96
C PHE A 672 9.86 -73.40 -29.54
N ALA A 673 10.41 -74.32 -30.34
CA ALA A 673 10.45 -75.74 -29.99
C ALA A 673 11.36 -76.04 -28.78
N LYS A 674 12.48 -75.30 -28.63
CA LYS A 674 13.36 -75.34 -27.45
C LYS A 674 12.63 -74.87 -26.20
N ASP A 675 11.99 -73.69 -26.27
CA ASP A 675 11.30 -73.08 -25.14
C ASP A 675 10.14 -73.94 -24.62
N GLN A 676 9.43 -74.65 -25.51
CA GLN A 676 8.32 -75.53 -25.13
C GLN A 676 8.77 -76.92 -24.64
N ASN A 677 9.99 -77.35 -24.94
CA ASN A 677 10.56 -78.67 -24.59
C ASN A 677 9.62 -79.87 -24.92
N ASP A 678 8.85 -79.78 -26.01
CA ASP A 678 7.85 -80.78 -26.41
C ASP A 678 8.40 -81.67 -27.53
N HIS A 679 8.48 -82.98 -27.28
CA HIS A 679 9.00 -83.96 -28.24
C HIS A 679 8.13 -84.06 -29.50
N ASP A 680 6.81 -83.91 -29.38
CA ASP A 680 5.89 -83.99 -30.53
C ASP A 680 6.07 -82.79 -31.47
N LEU A 681 6.32 -81.60 -30.93
CA LEU A 681 6.67 -80.41 -31.73
C LEU A 681 8.01 -80.58 -32.43
N TRP A 682 8.99 -81.19 -31.76
CA TRP A 682 10.27 -81.53 -32.39
C TRP A 682 10.09 -82.54 -33.52
N GLU A 683 9.23 -83.53 -33.37
CA GLU A 683 8.91 -84.49 -34.44
C GLU A 683 8.16 -83.82 -35.61
N ASP A 684 7.21 -82.92 -35.33
CA ASP A 684 6.51 -82.13 -36.36
C ASP A 684 7.49 -81.20 -37.11
N LEU A 685 8.44 -80.57 -36.40
CA LEU A 685 9.50 -79.74 -36.97
C LEU A 685 10.49 -80.56 -37.81
N LEU A 686 10.91 -81.73 -37.32
CA LEU A 686 11.79 -82.65 -38.03
C LEU A 686 11.13 -83.15 -39.32
N LYS A 687 9.87 -83.59 -39.25
CA LYS A 687 9.08 -84.03 -40.41
C LYS A 687 8.94 -82.93 -41.46
N TYR A 688 8.75 -81.68 -41.02
CA TYR A 688 8.72 -80.53 -41.92
C TYR A 688 10.08 -80.27 -42.59
N SER A 689 11.17 -80.44 -41.83
CA SER A 689 12.54 -80.20 -42.30
C SER A 689 13.03 -81.22 -43.33
N GLU A 690 12.47 -82.44 -43.38
CA GLU A 690 12.90 -83.53 -44.29
C GLU A 690 12.94 -83.14 -45.77
N THR A 691 12.11 -82.19 -46.17
CA THR A 691 11.98 -81.73 -47.57
C THR A 691 12.64 -80.37 -47.81
N ARG A 692 13.24 -79.75 -46.79
CA ARG A 692 13.70 -78.36 -46.82
C ARG A 692 15.16 -78.24 -46.35
N PRO A 693 16.14 -78.23 -47.28
CA PRO A 693 17.57 -78.11 -46.96
C PRO A 693 17.98 -76.93 -46.06
N PRO A 694 17.40 -75.71 -46.18
CA PRO A 694 17.73 -74.59 -45.29
C PRO A 694 17.34 -74.85 -43.83
N PHE A 695 16.27 -75.62 -43.62
CA PHE A 695 15.75 -75.96 -42.29
C PHE A 695 16.64 -76.99 -41.59
N ILE A 696 17.13 -77.99 -42.34
CA ILE A 696 18.09 -78.99 -41.86
C ILE A 696 19.40 -78.32 -41.45
N ARG A 697 19.87 -77.34 -42.23
CA ARG A 697 21.06 -76.55 -41.88
C ARG A 697 20.86 -75.76 -40.59
N GLY A 698 19.74 -75.03 -40.45
CA GLY A 698 19.43 -74.25 -39.25
C GLY A 698 19.31 -75.13 -38.00
N LEU A 699 18.75 -76.34 -38.14
CA LEU A 699 18.76 -77.34 -37.07
C LEU A 699 20.19 -77.77 -36.71
N LEU A 700 21.03 -78.16 -37.67
CA LEU A 700 22.40 -78.58 -37.38
C LEU A 700 23.28 -77.48 -36.75
N GLU A 701 23.04 -76.21 -37.06
CA GLU A 701 23.82 -75.09 -36.51
C GLU A 701 23.42 -74.70 -35.07
N ASN A 702 22.15 -74.94 -34.70
CA ASN A 702 21.54 -74.48 -33.44
C ASN A 702 21.14 -75.61 -32.46
N VAL A 703 21.22 -76.87 -32.88
CA VAL A 703 20.99 -78.04 -32.05
C VAL A 703 22.24 -78.30 -31.21
N GLY A 704 22.25 -77.77 -29.98
CA GLY A 704 23.24 -78.11 -28.97
C GLY A 704 22.99 -79.50 -28.37
N ALA A 705 23.10 -79.63 -27.05
CA ALA A 705 22.98 -80.91 -26.31
C ALA A 705 21.56 -81.53 -26.26
N GLU A 706 20.53 -80.82 -26.72
CA GLU A 706 19.12 -81.21 -26.52
C GLU A 706 18.62 -82.30 -27.49
N ILE A 707 19.19 -82.36 -28.70
CA ILE A 707 18.84 -83.40 -29.68
C ILE A 707 20.09 -84.14 -30.06
N ASN A 708 20.02 -85.46 -29.99
CA ASN A 708 21.10 -86.31 -30.45
C ASN A 708 21.32 -86.08 -31.97
N PRO A 709 22.48 -85.56 -32.40
CA PRO A 709 22.75 -85.25 -33.81
C PRO A 709 22.63 -86.49 -34.71
N ILE A 710 22.81 -87.69 -34.15
CA ILE A 710 22.61 -88.96 -34.85
C ILE A 710 21.14 -89.13 -35.29
N ARG A 711 20.16 -88.65 -34.51
CA ARG A 711 18.73 -88.72 -34.86
C ARG A 711 18.40 -87.88 -36.08
N LEU A 712 19.02 -86.70 -36.21
CA LEU A 712 18.82 -85.79 -37.35
C LEU A 712 19.52 -86.34 -38.61
N ILE A 713 20.77 -86.78 -38.47
CA ILE A 713 21.56 -87.33 -39.59
C ILE A 713 20.89 -88.55 -40.22
N ARG A 714 20.29 -89.44 -39.41
CA ARG A 714 19.60 -90.64 -39.90
C ARG A 714 18.35 -90.36 -40.74
N ARG A 715 17.76 -89.17 -40.64
CA ARG A 715 16.53 -88.79 -41.35
C ARG A 715 16.78 -88.08 -42.68
N ILE A 716 18.03 -87.72 -42.97
CA ILE A 716 18.41 -87.10 -44.24
C ILE A 716 18.33 -88.16 -45.35
N LYS A 717 17.51 -87.92 -46.38
CA LYS A 717 17.38 -88.83 -47.54
C LYS A 717 18.65 -88.82 -48.40
N ASN A 718 19.04 -89.99 -48.87
CA ASN A 718 20.17 -90.14 -49.79
C ASN A 718 19.91 -89.34 -51.08
N GLY A 719 20.83 -88.44 -51.43
CA GLY A 719 20.75 -87.59 -52.63
C GLY A 719 20.20 -86.17 -52.40
N LEU A 720 19.86 -85.78 -51.17
CA LEU A 720 19.47 -84.41 -50.85
C LEU A 720 20.70 -83.50 -50.72
N GLU A 721 20.78 -82.45 -51.55
CA GLU A 721 21.84 -81.45 -51.45
C GLU A 721 21.57 -80.46 -50.30
N ILE A 722 22.43 -80.47 -49.27
CA ILE A 722 22.34 -79.55 -48.13
C ILE A 722 23.52 -78.57 -48.19
N PRO A 723 23.28 -77.29 -48.54
CA PRO A 723 24.33 -76.28 -48.60
C PRO A 723 24.89 -76.03 -47.18
N GLY A 724 26.21 -76.00 -47.03
CA GLY A 724 26.85 -75.71 -45.74
C GLY A 724 26.86 -76.86 -44.72
N LEU A 725 26.54 -78.10 -45.13
CA LEU A 725 26.56 -79.26 -44.23
C LEU A 725 27.95 -79.53 -43.61
N LYS A 726 29.01 -79.42 -44.42
CA LYS A 726 30.40 -79.63 -43.96
C LYS A 726 30.80 -78.70 -42.80
N PRO A 727 30.65 -77.36 -42.91
CA PRO A 727 30.97 -76.47 -41.79
C PRO A 727 30.09 -76.70 -40.55
N ALA A 728 28.79 -77.02 -40.72
CA ALA A 728 27.90 -77.33 -39.59
C ALA A 728 28.35 -78.59 -38.82
N LEU A 729 28.75 -79.66 -39.52
CA LEU A 729 29.27 -80.87 -38.89
C LEU A 729 30.62 -80.65 -38.17
N ILE A 730 31.50 -79.82 -38.74
CA ILE A 730 32.77 -79.47 -38.10
C ILE A 730 32.52 -78.74 -36.78
N LYS A 731 31.58 -77.79 -36.76
CA LYS A 731 31.20 -77.05 -35.55
C LYS A 731 30.70 -78.00 -34.46
N ILE A 732 29.78 -78.91 -34.78
CA ILE A 732 29.26 -79.89 -33.82
C ILE A 732 30.40 -80.73 -33.21
N LEU A 733 31.30 -81.24 -34.04
CA LEU A 733 32.43 -82.06 -33.56
C LEU A 733 33.39 -81.26 -32.67
N GLN A 734 33.63 -79.99 -32.99
CA GLN A 734 34.45 -79.09 -32.16
C GLN A 734 33.79 -78.78 -30.83
N ASP A 735 32.48 -78.51 -30.82
CA ASP A 735 31.72 -78.22 -29.60
C ASP A 735 31.72 -79.42 -28.64
N PHE A 736 31.55 -80.65 -29.15
CA PHE A 736 31.67 -81.86 -28.34
C PHE A 736 33.09 -82.10 -27.83
N HIS A 737 34.12 -81.83 -28.65
CA HIS A 737 35.51 -81.96 -28.20
C HIS A 737 35.84 -80.95 -27.09
N LEU A 738 35.38 -79.71 -27.20
CA LEU A 738 35.53 -78.69 -26.16
C LEU A 738 34.84 -79.11 -24.87
N GLN A 739 33.63 -79.67 -24.96
CA GLN A 739 32.89 -80.15 -23.79
C GLN A 739 33.65 -81.26 -23.04
N ILE A 740 34.22 -82.23 -23.77
CA ILE A 740 35.05 -83.28 -23.17
C ILE A 740 36.30 -82.68 -22.50
N SER A 741 37.02 -81.78 -23.18
CA SER A 741 38.23 -81.15 -22.63
C SER A 741 37.94 -80.32 -21.38
N LEU A 742 36.79 -79.64 -21.33
CA LEU A 742 36.39 -78.85 -20.17
C LEU A 742 36.09 -79.74 -18.96
N LEU A 743 35.41 -80.87 -19.18
CA LEU A 743 35.16 -81.87 -18.14
C LEU A 743 36.47 -82.46 -17.56
N GLU A 744 37.44 -82.79 -18.42
CA GLU A 744 38.76 -83.26 -18.01
C GLU A 744 39.53 -82.18 -17.21
N GLY A 745 39.46 -80.92 -17.63
CA GLY A 745 40.04 -79.78 -16.92
C GLY A 745 39.43 -79.57 -15.54
N CYS A 746 38.10 -79.62 -15.42
CA CYS A 746 37.40 -79.54 -14.13
C CYS A 746 37.83 -80.68 -13.20
N GLN A 747 37.99 -81.90 -13.72
CA GLN A 747 38.44 -83.04 -12.94
C GLN A 747 39.85 -82.83 -12.38
N ALA A 748 40.79 -82.29 -13.18
CA ALA A 748 42.15 -82.02 -12.74
C ALA A 748 42.22 -80.96 -11.63
N ILE A 749 41.46 -79.88 -11.76
CA ILE A 749 41.40 -78.79 -10.75
C ILE A 749 40.84 -79.33 -9.44
N LEU A 750 39.72 -80.07 -9.49
CA LEU A 750 39.12 -80.69 -8.30
C LEU A 750 40.10 -81.58 -7.55
N HIS A 751 40.88 -82.38 -8.27
CA HIS A 751 41.93 -83.19 -7.65
C HIS A 751 43.03 -82.35 -7.01
N GLY A 752 43.49 -81.29 -7.68
CA GLY A 752 44.47 -80.34 -7.14
C GLY A 752 43.99 -79.68 -5.84
N ASP A 753 42.81 -79.08 -5.86
CA ASP A 753 42.22 -78.39 -4.70
C ASP A 753 42.01 -79.35 -3.52
N SER A 754 41.54 -80.58 -3.79
CA SER A 754 41.36 -81.59 -2.74
C SER A 754 42.67 -81.94 -2.03
N SER A 755 43.79 -82.00 -2.77
CA SER A 755 45.12 -82.27 -2.22
C SER A 755 45.63 -81.09 -1.39
N ASP A 756 45.47 -79.87 -1.90
CA ASP A 756 45.89 -78.64 -1.22
C ASP A 756 45.16 -78.44 0.11
N LEU A 757 43.83 -78.62 0.10
CA LEU A 757 43.00 -78.54 1.30
C LEU A 757 43.40 -79.60 2.34
N ALA A 758 43.70 -80.83 1.91
CA ALA A 758 44.14 -81.89 2.79
C ALA A 758 45.48 -81.57 3.48
N GLN A 759 46.44 -80.99 2.73
CA GLN A 759 47.73 -80.56 3.30
C GLN A 759 47.57 -79.42 4.30
N ARG A 760 46.73 -78.42 4.00
CA ARG A 760 46.43 -77.30 4.92
C ARG A 760 45.84 -77.82 6.23
N LEU A 761 44.83 -78.68 6.15
CA LEU A 761 44.21 -79.29 7.33
C LEU A 761 45.22 -80.04 8.20
N HIS A 762 46.14 -80.81 7.59
CA HIS A 762 47.18 -81.53 8.32
C HIS A 762 48.15 -80.59 9.04
N ARG A 763 48.58 -79.50 8.39
CA ARG A 763 49.46 -78.49 8.99
C ARG A 763 48.81 -77.78 10.17
N ASP A 764 47.53 -77.44 10.03
CA ASP A 764 46.80 -76.72 11.08
C ASP A 764 46.48 -77.61 12.29
N GLN A 765 46.26 -78.91 12.09
CA GLN A 765 46.07 -79.88 13.18
C GLN A 765 47.35 -80.19 13.97
N THR A 766 48.53 -80.09 13.37
CA THR A 766 49.80 -80.53 13.97
C THR A 766 50.64 -79.39 14.56
N SER A 767 50.30 -78.13 14.25
CA SER A 767 51.06 -76.97 14.73
C SER A 767 50.50 -76.39 16.04
N GLY A 768 51.37 -76.02 16.98
CA GLY A 768 50.98 -75.40 18.25
C GLY A 768 50.35 -74.01 18.07
N PHE A 769 49.50 -73.60 19.01
CA PHE A 769 48.85 -72.27 19.04
C PHE A 769 49.37 -71.45 20.23
N LEU A 770 49.93 -70.27 19.96
CA LEU A 770 50.49 -69.40 20.99
C LEU A 770 49.42 -68.43 21.51
N VAL A 771 49.03 -68.59 22.78
CA VAL A 771 48.14 -67.66 23.49
C VAL A 771 48.98 -66.74 24.36
N THR A 772 48.85 -65.43 24.19
CA THR A 772 49.47 -64.43 25.08
C THR A 772 48.38 -63.66 25.83
N SER A 773 48.71 -63.00 26.94
CA SER A 773 47.75 -62.19 27.71
C SER A 773 47.11 -61.04 26.91
N LYS A 774 47.64 -60.71 25.74
CA LYS A 774 47.08 -59.73 24.80
C LYS A 774 46.20 -60.34 23.70
N THR A 775 46.10 -61.66 23.61
CA THR A 775 45.23 -62.29 22.60
C THR A 775 43.77 -62.00 22.93
N LEU A 776 43.07 -61.35 22.00
CA LEU A 776 41.69 -60.92 22.18
C LEU A 776 40.74 -61.96 21.59
N CYS A 777 39.55 -62.07 22.16
CA CYS A 777 38.48 -62.86 21.58
C CYS A 777 37.89 -62.11 20.38
N PRO A 778 37.83 -62.72 19.18
CA PRO A 778 37.33 -62.05 17.97
C PRO A 778 35.83 -61.68 18.01
N ILE A 779 35.08 -62.09 19.05
CA ILE A 779 33.64 -61.80 19.18
C ILE A 779 33.39 -60.61 20.13
N CYS A 780 34.22 -60.42 21.16
CA CYS A 780 34.01 -59.36 22.15
C CYS A 780 35.20 -58.40 22.32
N ASP A 781 36.31 -58.64 21.61
CA ASP A 781 37.57 -57.89 21.69
C ASP A 781 38.21 -57.79 23.08
N LEU A 782 37.77 -58.61 24.05
CA LEU A 782 38.38 -58.71 25.38
C LEU A 782 39.47 -59.80 25.40
N PRO A 783 40.48 -59.69 26.31
CA PRO A 783 41.52 -60.70 26.45
C PRO A 783 40.93 -62.10 26.67
N LEU A 784 41.45 -63.11 25.96
CA LEU A 784 40.97 -64.50 26.06
C LEU A 784 41.08 -65.07 27.48
N GLN A 785 42.01 -64.55 28.27
CA GLN A 785 42.25 -64.96 29.66
C GLN A 785 41.81 -63.87 30.64
N GLU A 786 40.50 -63.79 30.91
CA GLU A 786 39.92 -62.82 31.85
C GLU A 786 40.06 -63.25 33.32
N SER A 787 40.05 -64.56 33.58
CA SER A 787 40.20 -65.14 34.93
C SER A 787 40.88 -66.52 34.86
N PRO A 788 41.52 -67.02 35.93
CA PRO A 788 42.18 -68.33 35.90
C PRO A 788 41.21 -69.51 35.67
N SER A 789 39.90 -69.31 35.86
CA SER A 789 38.85 -70.30 35.62
C SER A 789 38.12 -70.14 34.27
N SER A 790 38.48 -69.16 33.44
CA SER A 790 37.82 -68.96 32.14
C SER A 790 38.19 -70.04 31.13
N VAL A 791 37.20 -70.69 30.54
CA VAL A 791 37.39 -71.70 29.48
C VAL A 791 37.51 -71.00 28.11
N VAL A 792 38.59 -71.30 27.41
CA VAL A 792 38.84 -70.84 26.03
C VAL A 792 38.78 -72.04 25.09
N LEU A 793 38.06 -71.90 23.99
CA LEU A 793 37.91 -72.92 22.96
C LEU A 793 38.72 -72.52 21.72
N LEU A 794 39.67 -73.38 21.34
CA LEU A 794 40.43 -73.25 20.09
C LEU A 794 39.86 -74.21 19.06
N PHE A 795 39.30 -73.68 17.97
CA PHE A 795 38.79 -74.46 16.85
C PHE A 795 39.90 -74.83 15.86
N LEU A 796 39.66 -75.84 15.02
CA LEU A 796 40.61 -76.28 13.99
C LEU A 796 40.90 -75.22 12.93
N CYS A 797 40.00 -74.26 12.73
CA CYS A 797 40.24 -73.05 11.93
C CYS A 797 41.15 -72.02 12.61
N ARG A 798 41.69 -72.34 13.80
CA ARG A 798 42.57 -71.52 14.64
C ARG A 798 41.94 -70.29 15.29
N HIS A 799 40.63 -70.13 15.21
CA HIS A 799 39.92 -69.15 16.01
C HIS A 799 39.82 -69.63 17.46
N ALA A 800 40.28 -68.77 18.38
CA ALA A 800 40.16 -68.96 19.81
C ALA A 800 39.11 -68.00 20.37
N VAL A 801 38.11 -68.53 21.07
CA VAL A 801 36.98 -67.75 21.61
C VAL A 801 36.69 -68.13 23.06
N HIS A 802 36.09 -67.21 23.83
CA HIS A 802 35.55 -67.56 25.15
C HIS A 802 34.42 -68.58 25.00
N ALA A 803 34.32 -69.51 25.95
CA ALA A 803 33.23 -70.49 25.99
C ALA A 803 31.84 -69.83 25.86
N ARG A 804 31.58 -68.72 26.56
CA ARG A 804 30.30 -67.98 26.53
C ARG A 804 29.85 -67.50 25.14
N HIS A 805 30.78 -67.34 24.18
CA HIS A 805 30.43 -66.92 22.82
C HIS A 805 30.22 -68.10 21.86
N VAL A 806 30.25 -69.33 22.37
CA VAL A 806 29.91 -70.52 21.62
C VAL A 806 28.55 -71.00 22.09
N ASP A 807 27.71 -71.41 21.16
CA ASP A 807 26.38 -71.93 21.44
C ASP A 807 26.46 -73.15 22.39
N CYS A 808 25.65 -73.15 23.46
CA CYS A 808 25.74 -74.07 24.63
C CYS A 808 27.04 -73.96 25.48
N GLY A 809 27.82 -72.91 25.30
CA GLY A 809 29.11 -72.72 25.98
C GLY A 809 29.03 -72.44 27.48
N ASP A 810 27.93 -71.83 27.95
CA ASP A 810 27.68 -71.60 29.38
C ASP A 810 27.32 -72.90 30.13
N GLU A 811 26.92 -73.96 29.41
CA GLU A 811 26.63 -75.28 29.98
C GLU A 811 27.87 -76.19 30.07
N LEU A 812 29.04 -75.67 29.70
CA LEU A 812 30.28 -76.43 29.76
C LEU A 812 30.69 -76.63 31.23
N PRO A 813 31.04 -77.86 31.64
CA PRO A 813 31.47 -78.11 33.02
C PRO A 813 32.70 -77.24 33.32
N PRO A 814 32.80 -76.62 34.51
CA PRO A 814 33.96 -75.80 34.85
C PRO A 814 35.24 -76.65 34.80
N PRO A 815 36.37 -76.07 34.38
CA PRO A 815 37.62 -76.80 34.29
C PRO A 815 38.00 -77.27 35.71
N PRO A 816 38.43 -78.53 35.89
CA PRO A 816 38.78 -79.04 37.21
C PRO A 816 39.91 -78.19 37.82
N ASP A 817 39.69 -77.75 39.07
CA ASP A 817 40.58 -76.85 39.80
C ASP A 817 42.00 -77.47 39.91
N PRO A 818 43.05 -76.80 39.39
CA PRO A 818 44.40 -77.37 39.31
C PRO A 818 44.99 -77.73 40.69
N VAL A 819 44.48 -77.17 41.77
CA VAL A 819 44.94 -77.45 43.14
C VAL A 819 44.32 -78.75 43.69
N VAL A 820 43.04 -79.02 43.40
CA VAL A 820 42.32 -80.22 43.89
C VAL A 820 42.77 -81.50 43.17
N ALA A 821 43.27 -81.39 41.93
CA ALA A 821 43.84 -82.51 41.17
C ALA A 821 45.15 -83.08 41.76
N SER A 822 45.79 -82.38 42.71
CA SER A 822 47.05 -82.83 43.34
C SER A 822 46.91 -83.40 44.75
N VAL A 823 45.75 -83.24 45.40
CA VAL A 823 45.57 -83.56 46.84
C VAL A 823 44.67 -84.77 47.10
N THR A 824 44.12 -85.41 46.07
CA THR A 824 43.44 -86.71 46.23
C THR A 824 44.12 -87.79 45.39
N PHE A 825 44.73 -88.75 46.10
CA PHE A 825 45.46 -89.94 45.65
C PHE A 825 46.91 -89.74 45.16
N GLY A 826 47.84 -89.88 46.11
CA GLY A 826 49.28 -89.98 45.87
C GLY A 826 49.65 -91.18 44.99
N GLY A 827 50.29 -90.90 43.86
CA GLY A 827 50.86 -91.92 42.98
C GLY A 827 51.23 -91.39 41.59
N ARG A 828 52.50 -91.00 41.42
CA ARG A 828 53.27 -90.89 40.15
C ARG A 828 52.55 -90.31 38.91
N SER A 829 52.63 -88.98 38.78
CA SER A 829 52.92 -88.13 37.60
C SER A 829 52.50 -88.47 36.15
N ASN A 830 51.57 -89.39 35.86
CA ASN A 830 51.23 -89.73 34.45
C ASN A 830 49.73 -89.79 34.09
N ARG A 831 48.84 -89.23 34.93
CA ARG A 831 47.38 -89.25 34.70
C ARG A 831 46.73 -87.92 34.29
N GLY A 832 47.51 -86.86 34.04
CA GLY A 832 47.00 -85.54 33.65
C GLY A 832 46.47 -85.43 32.21
N ILE A 833 47.02 -86.21 31.27
CA ILE A 833 46.66 -86.14 29.84
C ILE A 833 45.31 -86.83 29.59
N SER A 834 45.06 -87.99 30.22
CA SER A 834 43.80 -88.74 30.05
C SER A 834 42.59 -87.94 30.52
N ASN A 835 42.69 -87.23 31.65
CA ASN A 835 41.61 -86.37 32.14
C ASN A 835 41.37 -85.15 31.23
N ARG A 836 42.43 -84.55 30.66
CA ARG A 836 42.29 -83.45 29.69
C ARG A 836 41.64 -83.92 28.39
N ILE A 837 42.04 -85.08 27.86
CA ILE A 837 41.43 -85.64 26.64
C ILE A 837 39.96 -86.01 26.88
N ALA A 838 39.63 -86.61 28.03
CA ALA A 838 38.26 -86.92 28.41
C ALA A 838 37.41 -85.66 28.55
N TYR A 839 37.94 -84.62 29.20
CA TYR A 839 37.28 -83.31 29.30
C TYR A 839 37.07 -82.68 27.92
N THR A 840 38.07 -82.67 27.04
CA THR A 840 37.94 -82.17 25.66
C THR A 840 36.88 -82.95 24.86
N ALA A 841 36.80 -84.28 25.03
CA ALA A 841 35.77 -85.10 24.40
C ALA A 841 34.35 -84.77 24.93
N MET A 842 34.20 -84.54 26.24
CA MET A 842 32.94 -84.10 26.84
C MET A 842 32.52 -82.71 26.35
N VAL A 843 33.46 -81.76 26.28
CA VAL A 843 33.22 -80.42 25.71
C VAL A 843 32.79 -80.55 24.25
N ARG A 844 33.52 -81.31 23.44
CA ARG A 844 33.20 -81.52 22.01
C ARG A 844 31.82 -82.14 21.80
N ALA A 845 31.38 -83.06 22.65
CA ALA A 845 30.05 -83.66 22.56
C ALA A 845 28.90 -82.68 22.85
N LYS A 846 29.16 -81.63 23.64
CA LYS A 846 28.18 -80.58 23.95
C LYS A 846 28.13 -79.46 22.91
N LEU A 847 29.23 -79.23 22.17
CA LEU A 847 29.28 -78.25 21.10
C LEU A 847 28.51 -78.76 19.87
N ARG A 848 27.30 -78.23 19.66
CA ARG A 848 26.42 -78.61 18.54
C ARG A 848 26.74 -77.88 17.23
N GLN A 849 27.39 -76.72 17.31
CA GLN A 849 27.74 -75.89 16.16
C GLN A 849 29.26 -75.79 15.98
N GLY A 850 29.71 -75.50 14.75
CA GLY A 850 31.11 -75.27 14.40
C GLY A 850 31.69 -73.98 14.99
N CYS A 851 32.82 -73.51 14.47
CA CYS A 851 33.41 -72.26 14.92
C CYS A 851 32.43 -71.08 14.67
N PRO A 852 32.03 -70.31 15.70
CA PRO A 852 31.09 -69.20 15.52
C PRO A 852 31.62 -68.12 14.58
N VAL A 853 32.93 -67.83 14.60
CA VAL A 853 33.57 -66.84 13.72
C VAL A 853 33.43 -67.25 12.26
N CYS A 854 33.72 -68.51 11.92
CA CYS A 854 33.55 -69.00 10.54
C CYS A 854 32.09 -69.08 10.12
N ASN A 855 31.16 -69.25 11.06
CA ASN A 855 29.72 -69.29 10.77
C ASN A 855 29.19 -67.88 10.44
N GLU A 856 29.67 -66.85 11.14
CA GLU A 856 29.38 -65.45 10.80
C GLU A 856 30.06 -65.02 9.50
N GLU A 857 31.31 -65.42 9.27
CA GLU A 857 32.03 -65.13 8.01
C GLU A 857 31.42 -65.89 6.81
N GLY A 858 30.94 -67.12 7.02
CA GLY A 858 30.26 -67.94 6.00
C GLY A 858 28.83 -67.53 5.67
N GLN A 859 28.26 -66.54 6.36
CA GLN A 859 27.06 -65.81 5.92
C GLN A 859 27.42 -64.52 5.14
N ARG A 860 28.71 -64.22 4.96
CA ARG A 860 29.22 -63.04 4.24
C ARG A 860 30.05 -63.36 2.99
N THR A 861 29.99 -64.60 2.49
CA THR A 861 30.41 -64.95 1.12
C THR A 861 29.40 -65.84 0.44
#